data_AF-A0A6J2XY53-F1
#
_entry.id   AF-A0A6J2XY53-F1
#
_cell.length_a   1.000
_cell.length_b   1.000
_cell.length_c   1.000
_cell.angle_alpha   90.00
_cell.angle_beta   90.00
_cell.angle_gamma   90.00
#
_symmetry.space_group_name_H-M   'P 1'
#
loop_
_entity.id
_entity.type
_entity.pdbx_description
1 polymer ?
#
loop_
_entity_poly.entity_id
_entity_poly.type
_entity_poly.pdbx_seq_one_letter_code
_entity_poly.pdbx_strand_id
1 'polypeptide(L)'
;MLLQCYLRHCGTKTLPSLSRIQEYSTNNFPSQAQVVIAGAGVVANSVAYHLVKSGWKDVVVVEQDKIGSGSSHFGSGILGLFKPIAHRNVIWYSISLYKELQNMGYDVGMRQCGSLNLAQTKDRLIALKRRVAYNTPSGLNCVFLNRKEVQELHPYIKTDDIEGAVYVPEDAVIDPKSICDVLALLARQGGATYIENTTVQQVFTNNSCVYGVETDKGVINCEYFINCAGMWARELGLQCNPKVRIPAYPAEHFYAVTGTLSQKMNETLPIVRDYDSHTYAREYNNGLMIGWFEPEAKPAFEKGKVPKDWEKHINVDLKHIEPLWENAVSRFPILKSCSSPKVVNSPDNFTPDGRWILGEAPEVKNYFVACGMNGNSLQGAGGIGKAVADWIIEGEPKQDLLPFILQRFLNVHNGRHYLKQRIKEIVGKHYSILYPFQCEYKYARELRCSPLYSVLETRGAVFGIKMAYERALYFDSTYKRGEPKREMPQGTFFKPHFFDFMKEEYVACIEGVGIIDMSSFSKVEIKSSGNEVVEYLQRICSNDIDIPVGSIVHTGMQNVRGGYENDCMLVRQSPNSYFMVSPTSQQTRVYEWMKRNLPFKAAVHLNDVTSMYTVLNVVGPKAVKLLSELSNSDLNVAPFSYMKVNIGYASDVMVMSFTHTGEPGYCLYIPSEYALHVYYKLMSVGRDYGVRDVGVMTQRFMRIERFIPFWAEELSSFTTPFEAGNGWSVKIEKKENFIGKAALQRQKEKGVQKQLVFFHFNNIDPDVDIWPWGGEPVYRNNEFVGTVTSAGFGFSANKLIGLGFIRKPAKDGDKIVTNDYILSKNAVYEVDIAGHRFSASPYLHAPAIPTINNEKKKYRPTPIKYKSDISV
;
A
#
# COMPACT_ATOMS: atom_id res chain seq x y z
N MET A 1 0.12 0.65 61.09
CA MET A 1 0.63 -0.67 61.52
C MET A 1 0.37 -1.72 60.44
N LEU A 2 0.92 -1.49 59.23
CA LEU A 2 0.88 -2.35 58.04
C LEU A 2 2.04 -1.89 57.10
N LEU A 3 3.22 -1.68 57.69
CA LEU A 3 4.44 -1.20 57.02
C LEU A 3 5.67 -2.02 57.43
N GLN A 4 5.48 -3.17 58.08
CA GLN A 4 6.57 -3.96 58.69
C GLN A 4 6.62 -5.43 58.23
N CYS A 5 5.78 -5.85 57.28
CA CYS A 5 5.81 -7.20 56.71
C CYS A 5 6.46 -7.31 55.32
N TYR A 6 6.95 -6.22 54.74
CA TYR A 6 7.55 -6.22 53.38
C TYR A 6 9.09 -6.26 53.37
N LEU A 7 9.75 -6.28 54.54
CA LEU A 7 11.21 -6.09 54.67
C LEU A 7 11.96 -7.32 55.21
N ARG A 8 11.49 -8.53 54.94
CA ARG A 8 12.27 -9.75 55.22
C ARG A 8 12.13 -10.73 54.06
N HIS A 9 12.84 -10.46 52.97
CA HIS A 9 13.45 -11.45 52.05
C HIS A 9 14.37 -10.69 51.06
N CYS A 10 15.31 -9.90 51.61
CA CYS A 10 16.44 -9.38 50.84
C CYS A 10 17.60 -10.37 50.93
N GLY A 11 17.58 -11.38 50.07
CA GLY A 11 18.81 -12.03 49.62
C GLY A 11 19.38 -11.18 48.50
N THR A 12 20.50 -10.50 48.76
CA THR A 12 21.28 -9.77 47.77
C THR A 12 21.79 -10.72 46.69
N LYS A 13 21.02 -10.90 45.61
CA LYS A 13 21.56 -11.35 44.33
C LYS A 13 22.02 -10.12 43.57
N THR A 14 23.32 -9.91 43.56
CA THR A 14 24.02 -9.00 42.64
C THR A 14 23.54 -9.28 41.20
N LEU A 15 23.00 -8.25 40.56
CA LEU A 15 22.80 -8.20 39.11
C LEU A 15 24.14 -8.50 38.41
N PRO A 16 24.19 -9.28 37.31
CA PRO A 16 25.41 -9.41 36.54
C PRO A 16 25.71 -8.04 35.91
N SER A 17 26.83 -7.45 36.30
CA SER A 17 27.42 -6.33 35.57
C SER A 17 27.60 -6.70 34.10
N LEU A 18 27.24 -5.79 33.18
CA LEU A 18 27.45 -5.88 31.72
C LEU A 18 28.93 -6.02 31.28
N SER A 19 29.85 -6.25 32.21
CA SER A 19 31.28 -6.45 31.97
C SER A 19 31.67 -7.92 32.14
N ARG A 20 31.40 -8.74 31.12
CA ARG A 20 32.16 -9.91 30.67
C ARG A 20 31.32 -10.67 29.64
N ILE A 21 31.33 -10.17 28.41
CA ILE A 21 31.07 -11.00 27.24
C ILE A 21 32.24 -11.97 27.19
N GLN A 22 32.02 -13.21 27.61
CA GLN A 22 32.96 -14.29 27.35
C GLN A 22 33.05 -14.42 25.83
N GLU A 23 34.24 -14.18 25.27
CA GLU A 23 34.57 -14.56 23.90
C GLU A 23 34.40 -16.08 23.78
N TYR A 24 33.23 -16.53 23.34
CA TYR A 24 33.12 -17.83 22.73
C TYR A 24 33.83 -17.75 21.38
N SER A 25 35.14 -18.01 21.40
CA SER A 25 35.89 -18.39 20.21
C SER A 25 35.32 -19.73 19.72
N THR A 26 34.34 -19.70 18.83
CA THR A 26 34.02 -20.85 17.98
C THR A 26 34.97 -20.80 16.79
N ASN A 27 36.08 -21.53 16.90
CA ASN A 27 37.08 -21.75 15.85
C ASN A 27 36.55 -22.53 14.62
N ASN A 28 35.24 -22.58 14.39
CA ASN A 28 34.65 -23.19 13.19
C ASN A 28 33.56 -22.28 12.63
N PHE A 29 33.86 -21.67 11.49
CA PHE A 29 32.87 -21.03 10.63
C PHE A 29 31.82 -22.08 10.22
N PRO A 30 30.51 -21.83 10.39
CA PRO A 30 29.48 -22.84 10.12
C PRO A 30 29.41 -23.13 8.62
N SER A 31 29.45 -24.41 8.23
CA SER A 31 29.29 -24.83 6.84
C SER A 31 27.82 -24.99 6.42
N GLN A 32 26.90 -25.03 7.38
CA GLN A 32 25.46 -25.19 7.16
C GLN A 32 24.63 -24.49 8.23
N ALA A 33 23.44 -24.03 7.85
CA ALA A 33 22.41 -23.47 8.71
C ALA A 33 21.03 -23.66 8.08
N GLN A 34 19.96 -23.69 8.87
CA GLN A 34 18.61 -23.67 8.29
C GLN A 34 18.28 -22.29 7.71
N VAL A 35 18.66 -21.22 8.44
CA VAL A 35 18.43 -19.83 8.03
C VAL A 35 19.71 -19.01 8.17
N VAL A 36 20.02 -18.23 7.13
CA VAL A 36 21.03 -17.16 7.18
C VAL A 36 20.35 -15.80 7.08
N ILE A 37 20.66 -14.90 8.01
CA ILE A 37 20.17 -13.53 8.06
C ILE A 37 21.34 -12.57 7.79
N ALA A 38 21.23 -11.72 6.77
CA ALA A 38 22.24 -10.72 6.46
C ALA A 38 21.93 -9.38 7.15
N GLY A 39 22.88 -8.91 7.96
CA GLY A 39 22.79 -7.73 8.82
C GLY A 39 22.40 -8.11 10.26
N ALA A 40 22.90 -7.35 11.24
CA ALA A 40 22.58 -7.48 12.66
C ALA A 40 22.04 -6.17 13.26
N GLY A 41 21.27 -5.41 12.46
CA GLY A 41 20.45 -4.30 12.95
C GLY A 41 19.19 -4.77 13.69
N VAL A 42 18.43 -3.83 14.24
CA VAL A 42 17.28 -4.12 15.13
C VAL A 42 16.23 -5.02 14.47
N VAL A 43 15.99 -4.88 13.16
CA VAL A 43 15.05 -5.72 12.40
C VAL A 43 15.57 -7.15 12.29
N ALA A 44 16.84 -7.33 11.94
CA ALA A 44 17.46 -8.65 11.82
C ALA A 44 17.48 -9.40 13.16
N ASN A 45 17.87 -8.69 14.23
CA ASN A 45 17.89 -9.25 15.58
C ASN A 45 16.49 -9.61 16.05
N SER A 46 15.47 -8.83 15.67
CA SER A 46 14.08 -9.18 15.92
C SER A 46 13.63 -10.43 15.17
N VAL A 47 13.99 -10.59 13.89
CA VAL A 47 13.70 -11.82 13.13
C VAL A 47 14.38 -13.02 13.78
N ALA A 48 15.68 -12.92 14.10
CA ALA A 48 16.44 -13.97 14.77
C ALA A 48 15.81 -14.36 16.10
N TYR A 49 15.46 -13.39 16.95
CA TYR A 49 14.78 -13.59 18.23
C TYR A 49 13.48 -14.38 18.06
N HIS A 50 12.64 -14.02 17.08
CA HIS A 50 11.36 -14.70 16.88
C HIS A 50 11.52 -16.10 16.30
N LEU A 51 12.48 -16.34 15.41
CA LEU A 51 12.79 -17.69 14.91
C LEU A 51 13.22 -18.61 16.07
N VAL A 52 14.15 -18.17 16.92
CA VAL A 52 14.62 -19.00 18.05
C VAL A 52 13.56 -19.16 19.14
N LYS A 53 12.72 -18.15 19.37
CA LYS A 53 11.55 -18.22 20.28
C LYS A 53 10.54 -19.26 19.79
N SER A 54 10.40 -19.43 18.47
CA SER A 54 9.58 -20.48 17.85
C SER A 54 10.28 -21.85 17.78
N GLY A 55 11.47 -21.98 18.35
CA GLY A 55 12.17 -23.26 18.49
C GLY A 55 13.23 -23.57 17.42
N TRP A 56 13.43 -22.70 16.43
CA TRP A 56 14.48 -22.89 15.42
C TRP A 56 15.85 -22.70 16.05
N LYS A 57 16.77 -23.64 15.83
CA LYS A 57 18.11 -23.62 16.45
C LYS A 57 19.23 -23.30 15.46
N ASP A 58 19.04 -23.63 14.19
CA ASP A 58 20.05 -23.44 13.15
C ASP A 58 19.91 -22.08 12.44
N VAL A 59 19.98 -21.00 13.24
CA VAL A 59 19.87 -19.61 12.77
C VAL A 59 21.23 -18.93 12.84
N VAL A 60 21.72 -18.44 11.69
CA VAL A 60 22.99 -17.70 11.60
C VAL A 60 22.73 -16.26 11.18
N VAL A 61 23.25 -15.30 11.95
CA VAL A 61 23.23 -13.87 11.62
C VAL A 61 24.64 -13.45 11.21
N VAL A 62 24.77 -12.86 10.02
CA VAL A 62 26.06 -12.43 9.44
C VAL A 62 26.08 -10.91 9.36
N GLU A 63 27.08 -10.28 9.96
CA GLU A 63 27.23 -8.82 10.03
C GLU A 63 28.62 -8.39 9.52
N GLN A 64 28.64 -7.42 8.61
CA GLN A 64 29.86 -6.96 7.94
C GLN A 64 30.80 -6.18 8.87
N ASP A 65 30.27 -5.58 9.93
CA ASP A 65 31.04 -4.93 11.00
C ASP A 65 30.59 -5.48 12.35
N LYS A 66 29.92 -4.66 13.19
CA LYS A 66 29.42 -5.06 14.50
C LYS A 66 27.90 -4.99 14.58
N ILE A 67 27.31 -5.69 15.56
CA ILE A 67 25.87 -5.61 15.85
C ILE A 67 25.45 -4.13 15.91
N GLY A 68 24.39 -3.80 15.16
CA GLY A 68 23.79 -2.47 15.10
C GLY A 68 24.60 -1.37 14.40
N SER A 69 25.78 -1.66 13.83
CA SER A 69 26.68 -0.69 13.16
C SER A 69 26.09 0.08 11.95
N GLY A 70 24.91 -0.31 11.46
CA GLY A 70 24.15 0.45 10.48
C GLY A 70 23.32 1.59 11.09
N SER A 71 22.16 1.90 10.48
CA SER A 71 21.26 2.96 10.96
C SER A 71 20.56 2.65 12.29
N SER A 72 20.67 1.43 12.83
CA SER A 72 19.87 0.97 13.99
C SER A 72 20.26 1.62 15.33
N HIS A 73 21.51 2.07 15.48
CA HIS A 73 21.94 2.84 16.65
C HIS A 73 21.62 4.33 16.56
N PHE A 74 21.25 4.80 15.37
CA PHE A 74 20.84 6.16 15.14
C PHE A 74 19.31 6.26 15.16
N GLY A 75 18.81 7.44 15.47
CA GLY A 75 17.39 7.75 15.40
C GLY A 75 16.80 8.21 16.71
N SER A 76 15.51 8.51 16.65
CA SER A 76 14.86 9.32 17.67
C SER A 76 14.46 8.58 18.93
N GLY A 77 14.38 7.24 18.87
CA GLY A 77 13.76 6.46 19.92
C GLY A 77 12.24 6.55 19.96
N ILE A 78 11.60 7.29 19.05
CA ILE A 78 10.16 7.58 19.12
C ILE A 78 9.33 6.39 18.62
N LEU A 79 8.36 5.98 19.42
CA LEU A 79 7.38 4.93 19.13
C LEU A 79 5.97 5.54 19.10
N GLY A 80 5.37 5.64 17.91
CA GLY A 80 4.04 6.23 17.73
C GLY A 80 2.97 5.31 17.13
N LEU A 81 1.78 5.25 17.73
CA LEU A 81 0.68 4.42 17.26
C LEU A 81 -0.29 5.15 16.34
N PHE A 82 -0.18 6.47 16.25
CA PHE A 82 -1.07 7.31 15.41
C PHE A 82 -0.74 7.20 13.90
N LYS A 83 -0.99 6.01 13.34
CA LYS A 83 -0.65 5.59 11.97
C LYS A 83 -1.85 4.95 11.27
N PRO A 84 -1.80 4.69 9.95
CA PRO A 84 -2.77 3.81 9.29
C PRO A 84 -2.80 2.42 9.94
N ILE A 85 -3.97 1.78 9.97
CA ILE A 85 -4.22 0.54 10.74
C ILE A 85 -3.20 -0.57 10.44
N ALA A 86 -2.87 -0.81 9.17
CA ALA A 86 -1.90 -1.83 8.78
C ALA A 86 -0.50 -1.60 9.37
N HIS A 87 -0.05 -0.34 9.45
CA HIS A 87 1.23 -0.01 10.11
C HIS A 87 1.09 -0.12 11.62
N ARG A 88 0.00 0.45 12.18
CA ARG A 88 -0.22 0.47 13.62
C ARG A 88 -0.23 -0.92 14.21
N ASN A 89 -0.88 -1.91 13.59
CA ASN A 89 -0.94 -3.27 14.13
C ASN A 89 0.46 -3.89 14.31
N VAL A 90 1.37 -3.65 13.35
CA VAL A 90 2.77 -4.10 13.43
C VAL A 90 3.54 -3.33 14.53
N ILE A 91 3.34 -2.01 14.63
CA ILE A 91 3.98 -1.17 15.64
C ILE A 91 3.49 -1.51 17.04
N TRP A 92 2.19 -1.78 17.19
CA TRP A 92 1.56 -2.16 18.45
C TRP A 92 2.22 -3.40 19.03
N TYR A 93 2.45 -4.43 18.22
CA TYR A 93 3.19 -5.60 18.65
C TYR A 93 4.62 -5.24 19.11
N SER A 94 5.31 -4.36 18.38
CA SER A 94 6.66 -3.91 18.77
C SER A 94 6.67 -3.26 20.14
N ILE A 95 5.75 -2.33 20.40
CA ILE A 95 5.60 -1.66 21.70
C ILE A 95 5.26 -2.67 22.80
N SER A 96 4.36 -3.63 22.54
CA SER A 96 4.03 -4.70 23.49
C SER A 96 5.25 -5.56 23.83
N LEU A 97 6.04 -5.96 22.83
CA LEU A 97 7.27 -6.71 23.03
C LEU A 97 8.28 -5.90 23.85
N TYR A 98 8.46 -4.62 23.57
CA TYR A 98 9.43 -3.79 24.30
C TYR A 98 9.02 -3.60 25.77
N LYS A 99 7.73 -3.47 26.05
CA LYS A 99 7.18 -3.48 27.41
C LYS A 99 7.44 -4.82 28.11
N GLU A 100 7.23 -5.94 27.42
CA GLU A 100 7.53 -7.29 27.93
C GLU A 100 9.01 -7.41 28.30
N LEU A 101 9.93 -6.98 27.43
CA LEU A 101 11.37 -7.00 27.66
C LEU A 101 11.77 -6.15 28.88
N GLN A 102 11.20 -4.94 29.01
CA GLN A 102 11.45 -4.11 30.18
C GLN A 102 10.96 -4.78 31.47
N ASN A 103 9.78 -5.42 31.44
CA ASN A 103 9.24 -6.15 32.59
C ASN A 103 10.05 -7.41 32.96
N MET A 104 10.76 -8.00 32.00
CA MET A 104 11.71 -9.10 32.24
C MET A 104 13.01 -8.63 32.91
N GLY A 105 13.21 -7.33 33.09
CA GLY A 105 14.38 -6.74 33.76
C GLY A 105 15.48 -6.25 32.81
N TYR A 106 15.23 -6.21 31.49
CA TYR A 106 16.14 -5.57 30.55
C TYR A 106 15.93 -4.07 30.55
N ASP A 107 16.97 -3.28 30.84
CA ASP A 107 16.89 -1.83 30.69
C ASP A 107 16.95 -1.46 29.21
N VAL A 108 15.78 -1.17 28.64
CA VAL A 108 15.64 -0.70 27.25
C VAL A 108 15.36 0.80 27.19
N GLY A 109 15.40 1.50 28.34
CA GLY A 109 15.13 2.93 28.42
C GLY A 109 13.71 3.33 27.96
N MET A 110 12.73 2.43 28.05
CA MET A 110 11.38 2.71 27.56
C MET A 110 10.62 3.59 28.54
N ARG A 111 10.09 4.71 28.03
CA ARG A 111 9.24 5.65 28.78
C ARG A 111 7.99 5.98 27.96
N GLN A 112 6.83 5.69 28.53
CA GLN A 112 5.55 6.06 27.93
C GLN A 112 5.25 7.53 28.30
N CYS A 113 5.53 8.43 27.38
CA CYS A 113 5.38 9.89 27.54
C CYS A 113 4.23 10.47 26.72
N GLY A 114 3.59 9.66 25.87
CA GLY A 114 2.58 10.10 24.93
C GLY A 114 3.15 10.94 23.79
N SER A 115 2.28 11.33 22.84
CA SER A 115 2.64 12.23 21.74
C SER A 115 1.55 13.25 21.43
N LEU A 116 1.98 14.45 21.03
CA LEU A 116 1.18 15.55 20.53
C LEU A 116 1.36 15.67 19.02
N ASN A 117 0.27 15.51 18.29
CA ASN A 117 0.20 15.60 16.84
C ASN A 117 -0.48 16.93 16.50
N LEU A 118 0.30 17.92 16.07
CA LEU A 118 -0.16 19.30 15.91
C LEU A 118 -0.78 19.53 14.52
N ALA A 119 -1.74 20.45 14.45
CA ALA A 119 -2.31 20.97 13.22
C ALA A 119 -2.20 22.49 13.16
N GLN A 120 -1.40 23.03 12.24
CA GLN A 120 -1.33 24.48 11.99
C GLN A 120 -2.42 24.95 11.02
N THR A 121 -2.95 24.03 10.21
CA THR A 121 -3.97 24.33 9.21
C THR A 121 -5.26 23.56 9.45
N LYS A 122 -6.38 24.09 8.94
CA LYS A 122 -7.69 23.42 9.02
C LYS A 122 -7.67 22.07 8.33
N ASP A 123 -7.02 21.97 7.18
CA ASP A 123 -6.86 20.70 6.46
C ASP A 123 -6.03 19.70 7.25
N ARG A 124 -4.96 20.13 7.93
CA ARG A 124 -4.23 19.25 8.83
C ARG A 124 -5.13 18.74 9.94
N LEU A 125 -5.93 19.61 10.55
CA LEU A 125 -6.87 19.22 11.60
C LEU A 125 -7.90 18.20 11.07
N ILE A 126 -8.42 18.37 9.85
CA ILE A 126 -9.29 17.38 9.19
C ILE A 126 -8.54 16.04 9.01
N ALA A 127 -7.29 16.07 8.54
CA ALA A 127 -6.48 14.86 8.37
C ALA A 127 -6.26 14.11 9.69
N LEU A 128 -5.99 14.84 10.78
CA LEU A 128 -5.88 14.26 12.12
C LEU A 128 -7.23 13.70 12.58
N LYS A 129 -8.33 14.43 12.38
CA LYS A 129 -9.68 13.98 12.74
C LYS A 129 -10.08 12.68 12.05
N ARG A 130 -9.80 12.56 10.75
CA ARG A 130 -10.00 11.31 10.00
C ARG A 130 -9.17 10.18 10.59
N ARG A 131 -7.91 10.46 10.97
CA ARG A 131 -7.05 9.48 11.62
C ARG A 131 -7.56 9.05 12.99
N VAL A 132 -8.10 9.97 13.79
CA VAL A 132 -8.77 9.64 15.05
C VAL A 132 -9.96 8.72 14.78
N ALA A 133 -10.84 9.09 13.85
CA ALA A 133 -12.07 8.35 13.56
C ALA A 133 -11.81 6.86 13.28
N TYR A 134 -10.81 6.51 12.47
CA TYR A 134 -10.51 5.09 12.20
C TYR A 134 -9.60 4.41 13.25
N ASN A 135 -8.92 5.17 14.13
CA ASN A 135 -8.05 4.59 15.16
C ASN A 135 -8.82 4.24 16.44
N THR A 136 -9.69 5.14 16.90
CA THR A 136 -10.42 5.01 18.17
C THR A 136 -11.23 3.71 18.29
N PRO A 137 -12.01 3.27 17.28
CA PRO A 137 -12.83 2.06 17.39
C PRO A 137 -12.02 0.77 17.52
N SER A 138 -10.75 0.83 17.15
CA SER A 138 -9.81 -0.29 17.25
C SER A 138 -8.90 -0.22 18.48
N GLY A 139 -9.25 0.63 19.46
CA GLY A 139 -8.69 0.63 20.81
C GLY A 139 -7.52 1.59 21.07
N LEU A 140 -7.16 2.45 20.11
CA LEU A 140 -6.15 3.49 20.35
C LEU A 140 -6.81 4.72 20.98
N ASN A 141 -6.33 5.17 22.14
CA ASN A 141 -6.82 6.39 22.76
C ASN A 141 -6.28 7.62 22.00
N CYS A 142 -7.21 8.43 21.49
CA CYS A 142 -6.90 9.66 20.78
C CYS A 142 -7.71 10.79 21.40
N VAL A 143 -7.04 11.77 21.99
CA VAL A 143 -7.68 12.89 22.69
C VAL A 143 -7.46 14.17 21.89
N PHE A 144 -8.55 14.82 21.47
CA PHE A 144 -8.43 16.16 20.89
C PHE A 144 -8.13 17.17 21.99
N LEU A 145 -7.15 18.03 21.72
CA LEU A 145 -6.78 19.11 22.61
C LEU A 145 -6.92 20.46 21.90
N ASN A 146 -7.47 21.43 22.63
CA ASN A 146 -7.42 22.84 22.25
C ASN A 146 -6.05 23.45 22.64
N ARG A 147 -5.80 24.70 22.20
CA ARG A 147 -4.51 25.39 22.42
C ARG A 147 -4.10 25.46 23.89
N LYS A 148 -5.06 25.74 24.79
CA LYS A 148 -4.79 25.87 26.23
C LYS A 148 -4.37 24.53 26.84
N GLU A 149 -5.08 23.46 26.49
CA GLU A 149 -4.76 22.10 26.95
C GLU A 149 -3.40 21.63 26.42
N VAL A 150 -3.06 21.97 25.17
CA VAL A 150 -1.72 21.71 24.61
C VAL A 150 -0.64 22.46 25.39
N GLN A 151 -0.87 23.74 25.71
CA GLN A 151 0.07 24.56 26.48
C GLN A 151 0.28 24.03 27.91
N GLU A 152 -0.79 23.59 28.57
CA GLU A 152 -0.74 22.99 29.90
C GLU A 152 0.05 21.66 29.91
N LEU A 153 -0.15 20.84 28.88
CA LEU A 153 0.53 19.55 28.75
C LEU A 153 1.99 19.68 28.30
N HIS A 154 2.30 20.68 27.47
CA HIS A 154 3.65 20.91 26.95
C HIS A 154 4.01 22.42 26.97
N PRO A 155 4.51 22.95 28.10
CA PRO A 155 4.66 24.40 28.31
C PRO A 155 5.74 25.07 27.44
N TYR A 156 6.58 24.28 26.77
CA TYR A 156 7.70 24.79 25.97
C TYR A 156 7.36 25.03 24.49
N ILE A 157 6.15 24.66 24.05
CA ILE A 157 5.73 24.92 22.67
C ILE A 157 4.89 26.19 22.58
N LYS A 158 5.07 26.91 21.49
CA LYS A 158 4.17 27.97 21.04
C LYS A 158 2.87 27.31 20.55
N THR A 159 1.69 27.91 20.80
CA THR A 159 0.38 27.29 20.49
C THR A 159 -0.63 28.27 19.86
N ASP A 160 -0.27 29.53 19.71
CA ASP A 160 -1.11 30.61 19.21
C ASP A 160 -1.44 30.49 17.71
N ASP A 161 -0.64 29.73 16.96
CA ASP A 161 -0.76 29.50 15.52
C ASP A 161 -1.30 28.11 15.13
N ILE A 162 -1.75 27.28 16.09
CA ILE A 162 -2.31 25.95 15.79
C ILE A 162 -3.84 25.96 15.81
N GLU A 163 -4.47 25.20 14.91
CA GLU A 163 -5.91 24.95 14.90
C GLU A 163 -6.31 23.94 16.00
N GLY A 164 -5.39 23.07 16.39
CA GLY A 164 -5.59 22.10 17.48
C GLY A 164 -4.52 20.99 17.47
N ALA A 165 -4.70 19.99 18.33
CA ALA A 165 -3.81 18.84 18.37
C ALA A 165 -4.56 17.55 18.72
N VAL A 166 -3.91 16.41 18.44
CA VAL A 166 -4.32 15.09 18.94
C VAL A 166 -3.23 14.54 19.85
N TYR A 167 -3.61 14.26 21.09
CA TYR A 167 -2.78 13.58 22.07
C TYR A 167 -3.01 12.06 22.06
N VAL A 168 -1.93 11.30 22.02
CA VAL A 168 -1.95 9.83 22.05
C VAL A 168 -1.09 9.35 23.24
N PRO A 169 -1.71 8.94 24.37
CA PRO A 169 -0.99 8.63 25.60
C PRO A 169 -0.19 7.32 25.56
N GLU A 170 -0.50 6.40 24.65
CA GLU A 170 0.20 5.13 24.49
C GLU A 170 1.57 5.26 23.84
N ASP A 171 1.84 6.40 23.19
CA ASP A 171 3.11 6.65 22.53
C ASP A 171 4.26 6.73 23.54
N ALA A 172 5.44 6.32 23.10
CA ALA A 172 6.58 6.13 23.98
C ALA A 172 7.89 6.52 23.30
N VAL A 173 8.93 6.65 24.12
CA VAL A 173 10.31 6.73 23.69
C VAL A 173 11.07 5.52 24.24
N ILE A 174 12.10 5.09 23.54
CA ILE A 174 12.96 3.97 23.92
C ILE A 174 14.39 4.27 23.50
N ASP A 175 15.39 3.60 24.11
CA ASP A 175 16.76 3.66 23.62
C ASP A 175 16.96 2.71 22.41
N PRO A 176 17.22 3.22 21.19
CA PRO A 176 17.39 2.39 20.00
C PRO A 176 18.52 1.35 20.15
N LYS A 177 19.60 1.73 20.82
CA LYS A 177 20.76 0.85 21.00
C LYS A 177 20.43 -0.31 21.93
N SER A 178 19.90 -0.02 23.11
CA SER A 178 19.58 -1.05 24.10
C SER A 178 18.63 -2.12 23.56
N ILE A 179 17.60 -1.76 22.79
CA ILE A 179 16.71 -2.78 22.23
C ILE A 179 17.38 -3.65 21.16
N CYS A 180 18.27 -3.07 20.35
CA CYS A 180 19.04 -3.81 19.35
C CYS A 180 19.95 -4.85 20.03
N ASP A 181 20.64 -4.44 21.10
CA ASP A 181 21.51 -5.28 21.91
C ASP A 181 20.73 -6.39 22.64
N VAL A 182 19.60 -6.06 23.27
CA VAL A 182 18.75 -7.01 24.01
C VAL A 182 18.18 -8.08 23.09
N LEU A 183 17.68 -7.70 21.90
CA LEU A 183 17.17 -8.67 20.93
C LEU A 183 18.29 -9.60 20.43
N ALA A 184 19.50 -9.08 20.18
CA ALA A 184 20.63 -9.90 19.79
C ALA A 184 21.05 -10.87 20.90
N LEU A 185 21.11 -10.39 22.15
CA LEU A 185 21.39 -11.21 23.33
C LEU A 185 20.38 -12.36 23.48
N LEU A 186 19.09 -12.06 23.40
CA LEU A 186 18.04 -13.06 23.51
C LEU A 186 18.04 -14.05 22.35
N ALA A 187 18.35 -13.59 21.13
CA ALA A 187 18.52 -14.48 19.98
C ALA A 187 19.69 -15.46 20.21
N ARG A 188 20.84 -14.97 20.70
CA ARG A 188 22.00 -15.80 21.04
C ARG A 188 21.67 -16.82 22.14
N GLN A 189 21.02 -16.38 23.21
CA GLN A 189 20.56 -17.27 24.29
C GLN A 189 19.58 -18.34 23.79
N GLY A 190 18.76 -18.01 22.79
CA GLY A 190 17.84 -18.95 22.14
C GLY A 190 18.52 -19.96 21.19
N GLY A 191 19.79 -19.75 20.84
CA GLY A 191 20.60 -20.64 20.01
C GLY A 191 21.12 -20.03 18.70
N ALA A 192 20.80 -18.78 18.38
CA ALA A 192 21.30 -18.15 17.14
C ALA A 192 22.81 -17.90 17.21
N THR A 193 23.50 -18.20 16.11
CA THR A 193 24.93 -17.91 15.94
C THR A 193 25.12 -16.54 15.27
N TYR A 194 26.02 -15.71 15.78
CA TYR A 194 26.35 -14.41 15.19
C TYR A 194 27.78 -14.42 14.68
N ILE A 195 27.99 -13.94 13.45
CA ILE A 195 29.31 -13.83 12.83
C ILE A 195 29.52 -12.36 12.40
N GLU A 196 30.18 -11.60 13.27
CA GLU A 196 30.57 -10.21 13.02
C GLU A 196 31.82 -10.12 12.13
N ASN A 197 32.11 -8.94 11.60
CA ASN A 197 33.21 -8.68 10.66
C ASN A 197 33.24 -9.64 9.47
N THR A 198 32.07 -9.95 8.91
CA THR A 198 31.89 -10.95 7.86
C THR A 198 30.90 -10.42 6.82
N THR A 199 31.38 -10.21 5.59
CA THR A 199 30.57 -9.63 4.53
C THR A 199 29.88 -10.73 3.73
N VAL A 200 28.55 -10.70 3.63
CA VAL A 200 27.84 -11.51 2.64
C VAL A 200 28.13 -10.95 1.23
N GLN A 201 28.68 -11.79 0.37
CA GLN A 201 29.09 -11.40 -0.98
C GLN A 201 28.04 -11.78 -2.02
N GLN A 202 27.50 -12.99 -1.93
CA GLN A 202 26.55 -13.55 -2.90
C GLN A 202 25.58 -14.53 -2.25
N VAL A 203 24.36 -14.59 -2.77
CA VAL A 203 23.40 -15.65 -2.43
C VAL A 203 23.33 -16.65 -3.57
N PHE A 204 23.54 -17.92 -3.26
CA PHE A 204 23.49 -19.01 -4.21
C PHE A 204 22.09 -19.56 -4.36
N THR A 205 21.69 -19.80 -5.62
CA THR A 205 20.38 -20.39 -5.94
C THR A 205 20.50 -21.52 -6.95
N ASN A 206 19.62 -22.51 -6.80
CA ASN A 206 19.45 -23.62 -7.72
C ASN A 206 17.97 -23.68 -8.06
N ASN A 207 17.62 -23.73 -9.35
CA ASN A 207 16.24 -23.64 -9.83
C ASN A 207 15.46 -22.44 -9.22
N SER A 208 16.13 -21.28 -9.08
CA SER A 208 15.57 -20.09 -8.44
C SER A 208 15.10 -20.32 -7.00
N CYS A 209 15.78 -21.19 -6.26
CA CYS A 209 15.58 -21.42 -4.83
C CYS A 209 16.92 -21.26 -4.11
N VAL A 210 16.94 -20.59 -2.96
CA VAL A 210 18.14 -20.47 -2.12
C VAL A 210 18.67 -21.86 -1.75
N TYR A 211 20.00 -22.02 -1.80
CA TYR A 211 20.67 -23.20 -1.21
C TYR A 211 21.93 -22.85 -0.40
N GLY A 212 22.39 -21.60 -0.43
CA GLY A 212 23.56 -21.19 0.33
C GLY A 212 23.92 -19.72 0.15
N VAL A 213 24.89 -19.28 0.94
CA VAL A 213 25.40 -17.90 0.96
C VAL A 213 26.91 -17.93 0.97
N GLU A 214 27.53 -17.13 0.11
CA GLU A 214 28.96 -16.87 0.10
C GLU A 214 29.29 -15.65 0.95
N THR A 215 30.30 -15.79 1.78
CA THR A 215 30.89 -14.71 2.58
C THR A 215 32.38 -14.59 2.31
N ASP A 216 32.99 -13.51 2.77
CA ASP A 216 34.45 -13.35 2.76
C ASP A 216 35.22 -14.35 3.65
N LYS A 217 34.53 -15.16 4.47
CA LYS A 217 35.12 -16.20 5.33
C LYS A 217 34.78 -17.63 4.92
N GLY A 218 33.98 -17.82 3.87
CA GLY A 218 33.54 -19.13 3.41
C GLY A 218 32.05 -19.18 3.06
N VAL A 219 31.59 -20.37 2.67
CA VAL A 219 30.22 -20.64 2.24
C VAL A 219 29.42 -21.28 3.37
N ILE A 220 28.19 -20.83 3.57
CA ILE A 220 27.21 -21.41 4.47
C ILE A 220 26.06 -21.96 3.62
N ASN A 221 25.86 -23.29 3.59
CA ASN A 221 24.69 -23.87 2.95
C ASN A 221 23.44 -23.57 3.78
N CYS A 222 22.34 -23.16 3.14
CA CYS A 222 21.11 -22.84 3.86
C CYS A 222 19.84 -22.99 3.04
N GLU A 223 18.73 -23.26 3.73
CA GLU A 223 17.41 -23.39 3.11
C GLU A 223 16.75 -22.02 2.88
N TYR A 224 16.93 -21.09 3.83
CA TYR A 224 16.35 -19.75 3.80
C TYR A 224 17.42 -18.68 3.95
N PHE A 225 17.25 -17.60 3.20
CA PHE A 225 18.04 -16.38 3.33
C PHE A 225 17.14 -15.19 3.62
N ILE A 226 17.52 -14.34 4.58
CA ILE A 226 16.76 -13.13 4.92
C ILE A 226 17.66 -11.90 4.77
N ASN A 227 17.34 -11.05 3.81
CA ASN A 227 18.04 -9.79 3.57
C ASN A 227 17.48 -8.68 4.46
N CYS A 228 18.18 -8.43 5.57
CA CYS A 228 17.94 -7.34 6.51
C CYS A 228 19.06 -6.28 6.44
N ALA A 229 19.80 -6.21 5.32
CA ALA A 229 21.06 -5.47 5.21
C ALA A 229 20.89 -3.94 5.03
N GLY A 230 19.81 -3.34 5.55
CA GLY A 230 19.63 -1.89 5.59
C GLY A 230 19.90 -1.20 4.25
N MET A 231 20.80 -0.21 4.23
CA MET A 231 21.18 0.56 3.04
C MET A 231 21.89 -0.28 1.95
N TRP A 232 22.38 -1.47 2.30
CA TRP A 232 23.08 -2.40 1.38
C TRP A 232 22.16 -3.46 0.78
N ALA A 233 20.89 -3.52 1.22
CA ALA A 233 19.97 -4.60 0.85
C ALA A 233 19.80 -4.74 -0.67
N ARG A 234 19.67 -3.62 -1.38
CA ARG A 234 19.50 -3.60 -2.84
C ARG A 234 20.72 -4.19 -3.56
N GLU A 235 21.91 -3.72 -3.21
CA GLU A 235 23.17 -4.13 -3.83
C GLU A 235 23.42 -5.62 -3.59
N LEU A 236 23.09 -6.13 -2.40
CA LEU A 236 23.14 -7.54 -2.07
C LEU A 236 22.11 -8.37 -2.84
N GLY A 237 20.88 -7.87 -3.02
CA GLY A 237 19.86 -8.54 -3.87
C GLY A 237 20.33 -8.70 -5.32
N LEU A 238 21.11 -7.74 -5.84
CA LEU A 238 21.73 -7.83 -7.17
C LEU A 238 22.89 -8.84 -7.23
N GLN A 239 23.46 -9.28 -6.10
CA GLN A 239 24.43 -10.39 -6.00
C GLN A 239 23.71 -11.72 -5.78
N CYS A 240 22.71 -11.99 -6.62
CA CYS A 240 21.95 -13.23 -6.64
C CYS A 240 21.66 -13.56 -8.11
N ASN A 241 21.57 -14.83 -8.44
CA ASN A 241 21.17 -15.27 -9.78
C ASN A 241 19.98 -16.24 -9.68
N PRO A 242 18.77 -15.88 -10.14
CA PRO A 242 18.40 -14.59 -10.72
C PRO A 242 18.49 -13.44 -9.70
N LYS A 243 18.67 -12.21 -10.19
CA LYS A 243 18.78 -11.01 -9.35
C LYS A 243 17.50 -10.78 -8.57
N VAL A 244 17.62 -10.57 -7.25
CA VAL A 244 16.50 -10.18 -6.40
C VAL A 244 16.39 -8.66 -6.40
N ARG A 245 15.21 -8.14 -6.75
CA ARG A 245 14.97 -6.70 -6.80
C ARG A 245 14.48 -6.18 -5.47
N ILE A 246 15.13 -5.16 -4.94
CA ILE A 246 14.78 -4.55 -3.65
C ILE A 246 14.81 -3.03 -3.88
N PRO A 247 13.67 -2.43 -4.26
CA PRO A 247 13.61 -1.01 -4.59
C PRO A 247 13.64 -0.19 -3.29
N ALA A 248 14.84 0.01 -2.78
CA ALA A 248 15.12 0.85 -1.64
C ALA A 248 16.47 1.55 -1.87
N TYR A 249 16.60 2.79 -1.42
CA TYR A 249 17.81 3.55 -1.57
C TYR A 249 18.00 4.51 -0.39
N PRO A 250 19.24 4.76 0.05
CA PRO A 250 19.48 5.57 1.23
C PRO A 250 19.24 7.06 0.96
N ALA A 251 18.55 7.73 1.89
CA ALA A 251 18.39 9.18 1.93
C ALA A 251 19.13 9.73 3.15
N GLU A 252 19.73 10.91 3.03
CA GLU A 252 20.21 11.67 4.18
C GLU A 252 19.02 12.02 5.07
N HIS A 253 19.23 11.99 6.39
CA HIS A 253 18.19 12.27 7.37
C HIS A 253 18.81 12.89 8.61
N PHE A 254 18.20 13.95 9.14
CA PHE A 254 18.86 14.80 10.13
C PHE A 254 18.09 14.90 11.44
N TYR A 255 18.86 15.01 12.51
CA TYR A 255 18.36 15.45 13.81
C TYR A 255 19.42 16.28 14.54
N ALA A 256 18.98 17.16 15.41
CA ALA A 256 19.78 17.94 16.32
C ALA A 256 19.52 17.52 17.76
N VAL A 257 20.56 17.56 18.58
CA VAL A 257 20.47 17.42 20.03
C VAL A 257 20.96 18.70 20.66
N THR A 258 20.17 19.27 21.57
CA THR A 258 20.60 20.44 22.35
C THR A 258 21.48 20.00 23.52
N GLY A 259 22.30 20.92 24.03
CA GLY A 259 22.82 20.80 25.38
C GLY A 259 21.71 20.91 26.44
N THR A 260 22.08 20.76 27.70
CA THR A 260 21.20 20.98 28.85
C THR A 260 20.60 22.39 28.78
N LEU A 261 19.27 22.46 28.78
CA LEU A 261 18.55 23.74 28.80
C LEU A 261 18.46 24.28 30.22
N SER A 262 18.33 25.60 30.36
CA SER A 262 18.32 26.29 31.66
C SER A 262 17.12 25.93 32.54
N GLN A 263 16.00 25.52 31.92
CA GLN A 263 14.80 25.09 32.61
C GLN A 263 14.80 23.56 32.70
N LYS A 264 14.52 23.03 33.90
CA LYS A 264 14.41 21.58 34.09
C LYS A 264 13.16 21.05 33.41
N MET A 265 13.33 20.17 32.43
CA MET A 265 12.24 19.55 31.68
C MET A 265 11.75 18.29 32.40
N ASN A 266 10.47 17.98 32.25
CA ASN A 266 9.92 16.71 32.73
C ASN A 266 10.33 15.59 31.75
N GLU A 267 10.86 14.48 32.28
CA GLU A 267 11.24 13.31 31.47
C GLU A 267 10.06 12.62 30.78
N THR A 268 8.83 12.87 31.27
CA THR A 268 7.59 12.36 30.66
C THR A 268 6.90 13.39 29.76
N LEU A 269 7.60 14.45 29.34
CA LEU A 269 7.07 15.42 28.39
C LEU A 269 6.69 14.73 27.07
N PRO A 270 5.48 14.95 26.54
CA PRO A 270 5.05 14.27 25.33
C PRO A 270 5.93 14.60 24.12
N ILE A 271 6.10 13.60 23.27
CA ILE A 271 6.72 13.77 21.95
C ILE A 271 5.90 14.78 21.15
N VAL A 272 6.52 15.73 20.47
CA VAL A 272 5.82 16.66 19.58
C VAL A 272 6.04 16.24 18.14
N ARG A 273 4.97 16.19 17.35
CA ARG A 273 4.98 16.08 15.90
C ARG A 273 4.27 17.29 15.32
N ASP A 274 5.05 18.21 14.78
CA ASP A 274 4.56 19.34 14.02
C ASP A 274 4.69 19.02 12.53
N TYR A 275 3.62 18.50 11.95
CA TYR A 275 3.62 18.04 10.56
C TYR A 275 3.85 19.17 9.57
N ASP A 276 3.31 20.35 9.87
CA ASP A 276 3.33 21.49 8.97
C ASP A 276 4.67 22.25 9.05
N SER A 277 5.40 22.15 10.17
CA SER A 277 6.80 22.58 10.30
C SER A 277 7.82 21.51 9.87
N HIS A 278 7.37 20.32 9.46
CA HIS A 278 8.23 19.17 9.15
C HIS A 278 9.07 18.65 10.33
N THR A 279 8.67 18.91 11.57
CA THR A 279 9.49 18.70 12.78
C THR A 279 8.90 17.63 13.71
N TYR A 280 9.76 16.78 14.28
CA TYR A 280 9.46 16.05 15.50
C TYR A 280 10.46 16.38 16.60
N ALA A 281 10.02 16.35 17.84
CA ALA A 281 10.89 16.57 18.99
C ALA A 281 10.51 15.72 20.19
N ARG A 282 11.50 15.44 21.05
CA ARG A 282 11.29 14.84 22.37
C ARG A 282 12.28 15.41 23.38
N GLU A 283 11.96 15.26 24.67
CA GLU A 283 12.92 15.46 25.75
C GLU A 283 14.12 14.52 25.55
N TYR A 284 15.33 15.04 25.75
CA TYR A 284 16.57 14.27 25.72
C TYR A 284 17.62 14.89 26.64
N ASN A 285 17.95 14.21 27.75
CA ASN A 285 18.98 14.62 28.71
C ASN A 285 18.80 16.05 29.24
N ASN A 286 17.58 16.42 29.66
CA ASN A 286 17.23 17.78 30.06
C ASN A 286 17.47 18.84 28.95
N GLY A 287 17.36 18.38 27.70
CA GLY A 287 17.33 19.18 26.49
C GLY A 287 16.28 18.62 25.53
N LEU A 288 16.42 18.95 24.25
CA LEU A 288 15.56 18.47 23.19
C LEU A 288 16.39 17.74 22.13
N MET A 289 15.84 16.64 21.64
CA MET A 289 16.25 16.04 20.38
C MET A 289 15.18 16.32 19.34
N ILE A 290 15.57 16.96 18.24
CA ILE A 290 14.69 17.51 17.20
C ILE A 290 15.10 16.92 15.86
N GLY A 291 14.19 16.35 15.09
CA GLY A 291 14.50 15.89 13.74
C GLY A 291 13.42 16.26 12.75
N TRP A 292 13.71 16.02 11.47
CA TRP A 292 12.91 16.59 10.38
C TRP A 292 12.57 15.59 9.29
N PHE A 293 11.42 15.76 8.65
CA PHE A 293 11.05 15.08 7.41
C PHE A 293 10.93 16.11 6.30
N GLU A 294 12.06 16.36 5.65
CA GLU A 294 12.29 17.49 4.76
C GLU A 294 11.47 17.38 3.47
N PRO A 295 10.82 18.46 3.01
CA PRO A 295 10.04 18.44 1.77
C PRO A 295 10.84 17.97 0.55
N GLU A 296 12.07 18.45 0.42
CA GLU A 296 13.01 18.11 -0.65
C GLU A 296 14.25 17.48 -0.03
N ALA A 297 14.24 16.15 0.10
CA ALA A 297 15.30 15.39 0.72
C ALA A 297 16.45 15.06 -0.23
N LYS A 298 17.59 14.68 0.35
CA LYS A 298 18.81 14.37 -0.39
C LYS A 298 19.05 12.87 -0.44
N PRO A 299 19.25 12.28 -1.63
CA PRO A 299 19.74 10.91 -1.74
C PRO A 299 21.14 10.82 -1.16
N ALA A 300 21.38 9.85 -0.28
CA ALA A 300 22.71 9.57 0.23
C ALA A 300 23.55 8.82 -0.82
N PHE A 301 24.88 8.93 -0.70
CA PHE A 301 25.86 8.19 -1.52
C PHE A 301 25.57 8.26 -3.02
N GLU A 302 25.42 9.47 -3.57
CA GLU A 302 25.03 9.68 -4.97
C GLU A 302 25.96 9.01 -5.99
N LYS A 303 27.23 8.80 -5.62
CA LYS A 303 28.28 8.19 -6.46
C LYS A 303 28.55 6.77 -5.97
N GLY A 304 28.26 5.76 -6.79
CA GLY A 304 28.69 4.37 -6.51
C GLY A 304 27.89 3.64 -5.41
N LYS A 305 28.35 2.48 -4.95
CA LYS A 305 27.65 1.73 -3.90
C LYS A 305 27.81 2.44 -2.54
N VAL A 306 27.04 2.05 -1.53
CA VAL A 306 27.28 2.49 -0.15
C VAL A 306 28.70 2.08 0.26
N PRO A 307 29.59 3.01 0.62
CA PRO A 307 30.97 2.70 1.01
C PRO A 307 31.04 1.85 2.30
N LYS A 308 32.14 1.13 2.52
CA LYS A 308 32.34 0.41 3.80
C LYS A 308 32.48 1.38 4.97
N ASP A 309 33.20 2.48 4.77
CA ASP A 309 33.39 3.57 5.72
C ASP A 309 32.38 4.71 5.51
N TRP A 310 31.11 4.34 5.28
CA TRP A 310 30.02 5.26 4.92
C TRP A 310 29.89 6.49 5.84
N GLU A 311 30.22 6.38 7.13
CA GLU A 311 30.21 7.48 8.09
C GLU A 311 31.14 8.63 7.70
N LYS A 312 32.25 8.35 6.99
CA LYS A 312 33.18 9.37 6.49
C LYS A 312 32.67 10.10 5.25
N HIS A 313 31.61 9.57 4.63
CA HIS A 313 31.04 10.08 3.40
C HIS A 313 29.76 10.90 3.61
N ILE A 314 29.28 11.00 4.85
CA ILE A 314 28.14 11.82 5.24
C ILE A 314 28.63 13.14 5.84
N ASN A 315 28.04 14.24 5.41
CA ASN A 315 28.34 15.58 5.91
C ASN A 315 27.07 16.26 6.39
N VAL A 316 27.20 17.17 7.36
CA VAL A 316 26.09 18.02 7.78
C VAL A 316 26.05 19.25 6.86
N ASP A 317 24.98 19.41 6.10
CA ASP A 317 24.73 20.62 5.32
C ASP A 317 23.91 21.62 6.15
N LEU A 318 24.60 22.53 6.84
CA LEU A 318 23.94 23.52 7.70
C LEU A 318 22.98 24.43 6.94
N LYS A 319 23.23 24.75 5.67
CA LYS A 319 22.32 25.59 4.87
C LYS A 319 20.99 24.89 4.59
N HIS A 320 21.01 23.56 4.49
CA HIS A 320 19.81 22.76 4.32
C HIS A 320 18.98 22.73 5.61
N ILE A 321 19.66 22.68 6.76
CA ILE A 321 19.04 22.53 8.08
C ILE A 321 18.58 23.86 8.67
N GLU A 322 19.22 24.98 8.33
CA GLU A 322 18.93 26.30 8.90
C GLU A 322 17.43 26.67 8.84
N PRO A 323 16.71 26.56 7.71
CA PRO A 323 15.27 26.86 7.68
C PRO A 323 14.43 25.92 8.55
N LEU A 324 14.83 24.65 8.65
CA LEU A 324 14.16 23.64 9.46
C LEU A 324 14.38 23.88 10.96
N TRP A 325 15.57 24.36 11.32
CA TRP A 325 15.91 24.80 12.66
C TRP A 325 15.14 26.06 13.06
N GLU A 326 15.01 27.04 12.16
CA GLU A 326 14.20 28.25 12.39
C GLU A 326 12.73 27.90 12.69
N ASN A 327 12.15 26.98 11.93
CA ASN A 327 10.80 26.46 12.20
C ASN A 327 10.72 25.78 13.58
N ALA A 328 11.74 24.99 13.95
CA ALA A 328 11.81 24.38 15.27
C ALA A 328 11.91 25.43 16.38
N VAL A 329 12.71 26.49 16.21
CA VAL A 329 12.83 27.61 17.17
C VAL A 329 11.52 28.39 17.28
N SER A 330 10.79 28.55 16.17
CA SER A 330 9.45 29.16 16.18
C SER A 330 8.47 28.34 17.02
N ARG A 331 8.46 27.01 16.83
CA ARG A 331 7.61 26.09 17.62
C ARG A 331 8.06 25.95 19.07
N PHE A 332 9.36 25.97 19.34
CA PHE A 332 9.97 25.84 20.67
C PHE A 332 10.81 27.08 21.03
N PRO A 333 10.20 28.16 21.54
CA PRO A 333 10.93 29.39 21.85
C PRO A 333 12.11 29.22 22.82
N ILE A 334 12.09 28.18 23.65
CA ILE A 334 13.20 27.82 24.55
C ILE A 334 14.51 27.54 23.78
N LEU A 335 14.45 27.16 22.50
CA LEU A 335 15.63 26.92 21.68
C LEU A 335 16.42 28.19 21.34
N LYS A 336 15.86 29.40 21.54
CA LYS A 336 16.58 30.66 21.36
C LYS A 336 17.79 30.80 22.29
N SER A 337 17.77 30.12 23.45
CA SER A 337 18.91 30.10 24.37
C SER A 337 19.94 29.01 24.02
N CYS A 338 19.67 28.16 23.03
CA CYS A 338 20.60 27.13 22.58
C CYS A 338 21.60 27.73 21.57
N SER A 339 22.82 28.00 22.03
CA SER A 339 23.85 28.63 21.19
C SER A 339 24.53 27.67 20.19
N SER A 340 24.50 26.36 20.43
CA SER A 340 25.21 25.38 19.59
C SER A 340 24.59 23.97 19.68
N PRO A 341 23.53 23.67 18.90
CA PRO A 341 22.99 22.31 18.82
C PRO A 341 23.98 21.38 18.08
N LYS A 342 24.07 20.12 18.52
CA LYS A 342 24.80 19.09 17.78
C LYS A 342 23.90 18.50 16.72
N VAL A 343 24.14 18.83 15.45
CA VAL A 343 23.42 18.26 14.30
C VAL A 343 24.09 16.96 13.86
N VAL A 344 23.29 15.96 13.55
CA VAL A 344 23.71 14.64 13.07
C VAL A 344 23.02 14.36 11.74
N ASN A 345 23.79 13.97 10.73
CA ASN A 345 23.29 13.33 9.51
C ASN A 345 23.36 11.82 9.71
N SER A 346 22.23 11.14 9.66
CA SER A 346 22.10 9.69 9.84
C SER A 346 21.25 9.15 8.70
N PRO A 347 21.85 8.79 7.56
CA PRO A 347 21.08 8.28 6.44
C PRO A 347 20.31 7.01 6.80
N ASP A 348 19.13 6.85 6.20
CA ASP A 348 18.33 5.64 6.33
C ASP A 348 17.80 5.19 4.97
N ASN A 349 17.35 3.94 4.89
CA ASN A 349 16.91 3.32 3.65
C ASN A 349 15.41 3.60 3.38
N PHE A 350 15.12 4.32 2.30
CA PHE A 350 13.77 4.69 1.89
C PHE A 350 13.31 3.93 0.64
N THR A 351 12.01 3.68 0.55
CA THR A 351 11.37 2.97 -0.56
C THR A 351 10.59 3.95 -1.44
N PRO A 352 10.25 3.59 -2.70
CA PRO A 352 9.56 4.50 -3.60
C PRO A 352 8.22 5.05 -3.12
N ASP A 353 7.55 4.33 -2.22
CA ASP A 353 6.22 4.67 -1.72
C ASP A 353 6.20 4.99 -0.22
N GLY A 354 7.38 5.07 0.43
CA GLY A 354 7.50 5.39 1.85
C GLY A 354 6.95 4.31 2.78
N ARG A 355 6.82 3.07 2.30
CA ARG A 355 6.35 1.91 3.09
C ARG A 355 7.43 0.84 3.18
N TRP A 356 7.39 0.02 4.23
CA TRP A 356 8.34 -1.08 4.42
C TRP A 356 8.31 -2.10 3.26
N ILE A 357 9.41 -2.83 3.07
CA ILE A 357 9.49 -3.97 2.15
C ILE A 357 9.70 -5.23 2.97
N LEU A 358 8.67 -6.08 2.96
CA LEU A 358 8.60 -7.34 3.71
C LEU A 358 8.27 -8.51 2.77
N GLY A 359 8.79 -9.68 3.08
CA GLY A 359 8.34 -10.95 2.50
C GLY A 359 9.30 -11.60 1.53
N GLU A 360 8.86 -12.73 0.97
CA GLU A 360 9.63 -13.51 0.02
C GLU A 360 9.79 -12.78 -1.32
N ALA A 361 10.96 -12.90 -1.95
CA ALA A 361 11.24 -12.32 -3.25
C ALA A 361 10.45 -13.02 -4.36
N PRO A 362 9.96 -12.28 -5.37
CA PRO A 362 9.30 -12.89 -6.52
C PRO A 362 10.28 -13.64 -7.43
N GLU A 363 11.57 -13.33 -7.42
CA GLU A 363 12.53 -14.01 -8.30
C GLU A 363 13.06 -15.33 -7.74
N VAL A 364 13.18 -15.43 -6.42
CA VAL A 364 13.90 -16.54 -5.76
C VAL A 364 13.10 -17.04 -4.55
N LYS A 365 12.73 -18.32 -4.59
CA LYS A 365 12.10 -19.02 -3.47
C LYS A 365 13.05 -19.08 -2.28
N ASN A 366 12.50 -18.92 -1.09
CA ASN A 366 13.18 -18.87 0.21
C ASN A 366 14.16 -17.69 0.40
N TYR A 367 14.15 -16.69 -0.50
CA TYR A 367 14.83 -15.41 -0.28
C TYR A 367 13.84 -14.41 0.29
N PHE A 368 13.94 -14.07 1.56
CA PHE A 368 13.09 -13.09 2.23
C PHE A 368 13.78 -11.73 2.35
N VAL A 369 12.99 -10.67 2.41
CA VAL A 369 13.45 -9.29 2.56
C VAL A 369 12.73 -8.64 3.72
N ALA A 370 13.48 -7.90 4.54
CA ALA A 370 12.93 -7.00 5.57
C ALA A 370 13.79 -5.71 5.62
N CYS A 371 13.47 -4.75 4.75
CA CYS A 371 14.25 -3.51 4.61
C CYS A 371 13.39 -2.31 4.22
N GLY A 372 14.03 -1.15 3.97
CA GLY A 372 13.33 0.07 3.56
C GLY A 372 12.48 0.64 4.69
N MET A 373 13.11 0.91 5.83
CA MET A 373 12.40 1.26 7.07
C MET A 373 11.93 2.72 7.13
N ASN A 374 12.33 3.54 6.15
CA ASN A 374 11.89 4.92 5.95
C ASN A 374 12.03 5.80 7.20
N GLY A 375 13.17 5.75 7.89
CA GLY A 375 13.43 6.54 9.10
C GLY A 375 12.77 5.99 10.37
N ASN A 376 12.11 4.82 10.31
CA ASN A 376 11.27 4.29 11.40
C ASN A 376 11.55 2.81 11.72
N SER A 377 12.79 2.35 11.59
CA SER A 377 13.20 0.95 11.80
C SER A 377 12.79 0.41 13.17
N LEU A 378 13.15 1.14 14.21
CA LEU A 378 12.87 0.83 15.61
C LEU A 378 11.38 0.65 15.92
N GLN A 379 10.54 1.51 15.34
CA GLN A 379 9.12 1.57 15.65
C GLN A 379 8.38 0.29 15.23
N GLY A 380 8.78 -0.31 14.12
CA GLY A 380 8.16 -1.52 13.58
C GLY A 380 8.94 -2.81 13.84
N ALA A 381 10.20 -2.75 14.30
CA ALA A 381 11.12 -3.87 14.25
C ALA A 381 10.59 -5.13 14.94
N GLY A 382 9.99 -5.01 16.13
CA GLY A 382 9.42 -6.15 16.86
C GLY A 382 8.34 -6.89 16.07
N GLY A 383 7.36 -6.16 15.55
CA GLY A 383 6.25 -6.70 14.76
C GLY A 383 6.67 -7.17 13.37
N ILE A 384 7.64 -6.48 12.75
CA ILE A 384 8.23 -6.92 11.48
C ILE A 384 8.96 -8.25 11.67
N GLY A 385 9.79 -8.35 12.72
CA GLY A 385 10.52 -9.58 13.06
C GLY A 385 9.56 -10.75 13.26
N LYS A 386 8.49 -10.55 14.02
CA LYS A 386 7.42 -11.55 14.22
C LYS A 386 6.74 -11.93 12.90
N ALA A 387 6.37 -10.95 12.09
CA ALA A 387 5.64 -11.18 10.84
C ALA A 387 6.47 -11.97 9.82
N VAL A 388 7.76 -11.66 9.68
CA VAL A 388 8.67 -12.36 8.77
C VAL A 388 8.97 -13.77 9.28
N ALA A 389 9.25 -13.94 10.58
CA ALA A 389 9.47 -15.25 11.17
C ALA A 389 8.25 -16.16 11.03
N ASP A 390 7.05 -15.68 11.36
CA ASP A 390 5.80 -16.42 11.17
C ASP A 390 5.59 -16.81 9.71
N TRP A 391 5.88 -15.89 8.77
CA TRP A 391 5.71 -16.18 7.35
C TRP A 391 6.63 -17.32 6.90
N ILE A 392 7.90 -17.31 7.31
CA ILE A 392 8.84 -18.39 6.99
C ILE A 392 8.38 -19.72 7.59
N ILE A 393 7.94 -19.71 8.86
CA ILE A 393 7.55 -20.92 9.58
C ILE A 393 6.27 -21.55 9.00
N GLU A 394 5.28 -20.73 8.67
CA GLU A 394 3.96 -21.21 8.25
C GLU A 394 3.80 -21.27 6.73
N GLY A 395 4.74 -20.69 5.97
CA GLY A 395 4.68 -20.53 4.52
C GLY A 395 3.79 -19.37 4.05
N GLU A 396 3.06 -18.70 4.93
CA GLU A 396 2.18 -17.58 4.59
C GLU A 396 2.01 -16.53 5.72
N PRO A 397 1.67 -15.27 5.40
CA PRO A 397 1.43 -14.25 6.42
C PRO A 397 0.18 -14.53 7.26
N LYS A 398 0.29 -14.39 8.60
CA LYS A 398 -0.86 -14.47 9.53
C LYS A 398 -1.73 -13.22 9.60
N GLN A 399 -1.27 -12.12 9.01
CA GLN A 399 -1.97 -10.82 8.98
C GLN A 399 -1.86 -10.19 7.59
N ASP A 400 -2.70 -9.20 7.31
CA ASP A 400 -2.65 -8.49 6.02
C ASP A 400 -1.42 -7.59 5.93
N LEU A 401 -0.47 -8.03 5.09
CA LEU A 401 0.76 -7.31 4.79
C LEU A 401 0.79 -6.76 3.36
N LEU A 402 -0.34 -6.77 2.63
CA LEU A 402 -0.42 -6.31 1.25
C LEU A 402 0.22 -4.93 1.01
N PRO A 403 0.12 -3.93 1.93
CA PRO A 403 0.82 -2.65 1.75
C PRO A 403 2.36 -2.73 1.78
N PHE A 404 2.92 -3.81 2.32
CA PHE A 404 4.35 -3.98 2.61
C PHE A 404 5.03 -5.04 1.75
N ILE A 405 4.28 -5.87 1.02
CA ILE A 405 4.87 -6.95 0.23
C ILE A 405 5.81 -6.42 -0.86
N LEU A 406 6.91 -7.11 -1.11
CA LEU A 406 7.88 -6.75 -2.15
C LEU A 406 7.28 -6.81 -3.57
N GLN A 407 6.32 -7.71 -3.79
CA GLN A 407 5.66 -7.94 -5.08
C GLN A 407 4.80 -6.76 -5.56
N ARG A 408 4.63 -5.70 -4.75
CA ARG A 408 3.97 -4.46 -5.20
C ARG A 408 4.82 -3.64 -6.17
N PHE A 409 6.09 -4.02 -6.37
CA PHE A 409 7.01 -3.33 -7.26
C PHE A 409 7.41 -4.14 -8.49
N LEU A 410 7.59 -3.42 -9.60
CA LEU A 410 8.15 -3.90 -10.86
C LEU A 410 9.68 -3.77 -10.87
N ASN A 411 10.33 -4.46 -11.81
CA ASN A 411 11.77 -4.34 -12.03
C ASN A 411 12.22 -2.89 -12.29
N VAL A 412 11.41 -2.10 -12.99
CA VAL A 412 11.74 -0.70 -13.31
C VAL A 412 11.91 0.18 -12.05
N HIS A 413 11.23 -0.14 -10.96
CA HIS A 413 11.37 0.60 -9.70
C HIS A 413 12.70 0.33 -8.98
N ASN A 414 13.41 -0.75 -9.34
CA ASN A 414 14.71 -1.08 -8.77
C ASN A 414 15.86 -0.31 -9.44
N GLY A 415 15.56 0.45 -10.50
CA GLY A 415 16.53 1.28 -11.21
C GLY A 415 17.11 2.36 -10.28
N ARG A 416 18.44 2.46 -10.23
CA ARG A 416 19.11 3.40 -9.33
C ARG A 416 18.72 4.86 -9.59
N HIS A 417 18.60 5.25 -10.86
CA HIS A 417 18.18 6.61 -11.22
C HIS A 417 16.75 6.89 -10.76
N TYR A 418 15.82 5.95 -10.97
CA TYR A 418 14.44 6.04 -10.49
C TYR A 418 14.41 6.27 -8.98
N LEU A 419 15.11 5.44 -8.20
CA LEU A 419 15.17 5.53 -6.74
C LEU A 419 15.74 6.87 -6.28
N LYS A 420 16.87 7.31 -6.86
CA LYS A 420 17.50 8.59 -6.54
C LYS A 420 16.55 9.78 -6.76
N GLN A 421 15.79 9.78 -7.85
CA GLN A 421 14.83 10.87 -8.12
C GLN A 421 13.63 10.80 -7.18
N ARG A 422 13.08 9.60 -6.95
CA ARG A 422 11.90 9.40 -6.09
C ARG A 422 12.17 9.80 -4.63
N ILE A 423 13.39 9.60 -4.13
CA ILE A 423 13.74 9.92 -2.74
C ILE A 423 13.56 11.39 -2.41
N LYS A 424 13.80 12.27 -3.38
CA LYS A 424 13.73 13.72 -3.19
C LYS A 424 12.43 14.19 -2.57
N GLU A 425 11.31 13.53 -2.88
CA GLU A 425 10.01 13.87 -2.32
C GLU A 425 9.51 12.89 -1.24
N ILE A 426 10.04 11.65 -1.17
CA ILE A 426 9.41 10.61 -0.36
C ILE A 426 9.60 10.79 1.14
N VAL A 427 10.73 11.37 1.55
CA VAL A 427 11.02 11.67 2.95
C VAL A 427 9.98 12.68 3.46
N GLY A 428 9.83 13.81 2.78
CA GLY A 428 8.83 14.84 3.11
C GLY A 428 7.37 14.38 3.02
N LYS A 429 7.07 13.39 2.16
CA LYS A 429 5.73 12.78 2.11
C LYS A 429 5.30 12.09 3.42
N HIS A 430 6.22 11.80 4.35
CA HIS A 430 5.85 11.29 5.67
C HIS A 430 5.00 12.30 6.47
N TYR A 431 5.27 13.60 6.28
CA TYR A 431 4.64 14.70 7.03
C TYR A 431 3.68 15.52 6.16
N SER A 432 3.61 15.27 4.87
CA SER A 432 2.62 15.88 3.97
C SER A 432 1.18 15.49 4.32
N ILE A 433 0.20 16.30 3.91
CA ILE A 433 -1.20 15.88 3.90
C ILE A 433 -1.39 14.98 2.68
N LEU A 434 -1.84 13.74 2.91
CA LEU A 434 -2.16 12.79 1.84
C LEU A 434 -3.64 12.92 1.47
N TYR A 435 -3.97 13.94 0.67
CA TYR A 435 -5.29 14.10 0.06
C TYR A 435 -5.64 12.89 -0.82
N PRO A 436 -6.78 12.22 -0.56
CA PRO A 436 -7.17 11.01 -1.30
C PRO A 436 -7.21 11.25 -2.81
N PHE A 437 -6.48 10.40 -3.55
CA PHE A 437 -6.39 10.40 -5.02
C PHE A 437 -5.88 11.70 -5.67
N GLN A 438 -5.32 12.62 -4.89
CA GLN A 438 -4.85 13.95 -5.32
C GLN A 438 -3.38 14.19 -4.93
N CYS A 439 -2.65 13.13 -4.55
CA CYS A 439 -1.28 13.20 -4.06
C CYS A 439 -0.30 12.49 -4.99
N GLU A 440 -0.32 12.90 -6.25
CA GLU A 440 0.58 12.36 -7.26
C GLU A 440 2.04 12.72 -6.97
N TYR A 441 2.94 11.99 -7.64
CA TYR A 441 4.36 12.20 -7.48
C TYR A 441 4.92 13.18 -8.51
N LYS A 442 5.89 14.00 -8.09
CA LYS A 442 6.57 14.98 -8.94
C LYS A 442 7.73 14.37 -9.72
N TYR A 443 8.53 13.52 -9.07
CA TYR A 443 9.75 12.97 -9.67
C TYR A 443 9.49 11.59 -10.29
N ALA A 444 10.45 11.07 -11.06
CA ALA A 444 10.43 9.70 -11.59
C ALA A 444 9.09 9.29 -12.24
N ARG A 445 8.59 10.16 -13.12
CA ARG A 445 7.36 10.01 -13.93
C ARG A 445 7.71 9.63 -15.37
N GLU A 446 6.68 9.36 -16.18
CA GLU A 446 6.78 9.14 -17.63
C GLU A 446 7.64 7.90 -18.01
N LEU A 447 7.76 6.93 -17.09
CA LEU A 447 8.57 5.73 -17.27
C LEU A 447 7.87 4.64 -18.08
N ARG A 448 6.56 4.46 -17.87
CA ARG A 448 5.70 3.62 -18.70
C ARG A 448 4.50 4.46 -19.13
N CYS A 449 4.33 4.59 -20.42
CA CYS A 449 3.22 5.31 -21.03
C CYS A 449 2.49 4.36 -21.96
N SER A 450 1.16 4.48 -22.03
CA SER A 450 0.46 3.90 -23.17
C SER A 450 0.87 4.65 -24.45
N PRO A 451 0.72 4.07 -25.64
CA PRO A 451 0.91 4.79 -26.90
C PRO A 451 0.07 6.06 -27.03
N LEU A 452 -0.99 6.21 -26.22
CA LEU A 452 -1.90 7.34 -26.25
C LEU A 452 -1.45 8.51 -25.36
N TYR A 453 -0.47 8.33 -24.48
CA TYR A 453 -0.08 9.32 -23.47
C TYR A 453 0.08 10.75 -24.04
N SER A 454 0.91 10.93 -25.06
CA SER A 454 1.15 12.25 -25.66
C SER A 454 -0.09 12.83 -26.32
N VAL A 455 -0.96 11.99 -26.89
CA VAL A 455 -2.21 12.46 -27.51
C VAL A 455 -3.20 12.90 -26.44
N LEU A 456 -3.38 12.09 -25.39
CA LEU A 456 -4.26 12.42 -24.27
C LEU A 456 -3.80 13.67 -23.53
N GLU A 457 -2.49 13.86 -23.38
CA GLU A 457 -1.91 15.10 -22.83
C GLU A 457 -2.35 16.34 -23.62
N THR A 458 -2.26 16.30 -24.96
CA THR A 458 -2.71 17.42 -25.82
C THR A 458 -4.23 17.63 -25.81
N ARG A 459 -4.97 16.75 -25.15
CA ARG A 459 -6.43 16.78 -25.01
C ARG A 459 -6.86 17.11 -23.58
N GLY A 460 -5.94 17.58 -22.74
CA GLY A 460 -6.23 18.06 -21.39
C GLY A 460 -6.18 16.98 -20.31
N ALA A 461 -5.60 15.80 -20.59
CA ALA A 461 -5.44 14.77 -19.57
C ALA A 461 -4.53 15.24 -18.43
N VAL A 462 -4.99 15.04 -17.20
CA VAL A 462 -4.17 15.16 -15.99
C VAL A 462 -3.80 13.76 -15.51
N PHE A 463 -2.51 13.48 -15.41
CA PHE A 463 -2.00 12.11 -15.19
C PHE A 463 -1.62 11.83 -13.73
N GLY A 464 -1.94 10.62 -13.30
CA GLY A 464 -1.41 9.99 -12.10
C GLY A 464 -0.66 8.70 -12.42
N ILE A 465 0.05 8.15 -11.44
CA ILE A 465 0.93 6.99 -11.65
C ILE A 465 0.48 5.75 -10.88
N LYS A 466 0.45 4.60 -11.56
CA LYS A 466 0.24 3.28 -10.93
C LYS A 466 1.11 2.23 -11.61
N MET A 467 1.91 1.49 -10.84
CA MET A 467 2.82 0.46 -11.40
C MET A 467 3.70 1.00 -12.55
N ALA A 468 4.26 2.20 -12.32
CA ALA A 468 5.00 3.01 -13.29
C ALA A 468 4.23 3.52 -14.52
N TYR A 469 2.97 3.12 -14.72
CA TYR A 469 2.13 3.63 -15.80
C TYR A 469 1.56 5.01 -15.50
N GLU A 470 1.67 5.91 -16.46
CA GLU A 470 0.89 7.14 -16.54
C GLU A 470 -0.57 6.82 -16.92
N ARG A 471 -1.52 7.28 -16.10
CA ARG A 471 -2.95 7.07 -16.28
C ARG A 471 -3.68 8.41 -16.24
N ALA A 472 -4.48 8.71 -17.25
CA ALA A 472 -5.33 9.90 -17.24
C ALA A 472 -6.37 9.78 -16.11
N LEU A 473 -6.25 10.63 -15.09
CA LEU A 473 -7.14 10.67 -13.93
C LEU A 473 -8.47 11.30 -14.30
N TYR A 474 -8.42 12.42 -15.02
CA TYR A 474 -9.52 13.17 -15.61
C TYR A 474 -9.00 14.02 -16.78
N PHE A 475 -9.91 14.61 -17.53
CA PHE A 475 -9.63 15.51 -18.65
C PHE A 475 -10.20 16.90 -18.38
N ASP A 476 -9.33 17.91 -18.33
CA ASP A 476 -9.75 19.30 -18.27
C ASP A 476 -10.31 19.73 -19.64
N SER A 477 -11.62 19.91 -19.70
CA SER A 477 -12.35 20.27 -20.92
C SER A 477 -12.08 21.69 -21.42
N THR A 478 -11.46 22.53 -20.59
CA THR A 478 -11.10 23.92 -20.93
C THR A 478 -9.70 24.03 -21.54
N TYR A 479 -8.89 22.97 -21.47
CA TYR A 479 -7.53 22.97 -21.99
C TYR A 479 -7.48 23.26 -23.50
N LYS A 480 -6.58 24.15 -23.90
CA LYS A 480 -6.32 24.45 -25.31
C LYS A 480 -4.92 23.99 -25.69
N ARG A 481 -4.80 23.35 -26.84
CA ARG A 481 -3.52 22.89 -27.37
C ARG A 481 -2.52 24.05 -27.47
N GLY A 482 -1.33 23.85 -26.93
CA GLY A 482 -0.27 24.87 -26.87
C GLY A 482 -0.18 25.60 -25.53
N GLU A 483 -1.18 25.46 -24.65
CA GLU A 483 -1.07 25.88 -23.25
C GLU A 483 -0.14 24.93 -22.46
N PRO A 484 0.46 25.39 -21.34
CA PRO A 484 1.21 24.54 -20.43
C PRO A 484 0.42 23.29 -20.00
N LYS A 485 1.14 22.18 -19.80
CA LYS A 485 0.54 20.92 -19.33
C LYS A 485 -0.29 21.18 -18.06
N ARG A 486 -1.48 20.57 -18.00
CA ARG A 486 -2.33 20.66 -16.80
C ARG A 486 -1.73 19.83 -15.69
N GLU A 487 -1.62 20.43 -14.51
CA GLU A 487 -1.17 19.77 -13.29
C GLU A 487 -2.37 19.48 -12.38
N MET A 488 -2.21 18.50 -11.48
CA MET A 488 -3.20 18.23 -10.44
C MET A 488 -3.39 19.51 -9.59
N PRO A 489 -4.61 20.03 -9.44
CA PRO A 489 -4.84 21.17 -8.55
C PRO A 489 -4.53 20.82 -7.11
N GLN A 490 -4.44 21.85 -6.25
CA GLN A 490 -4.28 21.63 -4.81
C GLN A 490 -5.34 20.66 -4.29
N GLY A 491 -4.88 19.64 -3.54
CA GLY A 491 -5.74 18.61 -2.99
C GLY A 491 -6.72 19.16 -1.96
N THR A 492 -7.87 18.51 -1.84
CA THR A 492 -8.94 18.86 -0.89
C THR A 492 -9.60 17.60 -0.31
N PHE A 493 -10.14 17.72 0.91
CA PHE A 493 -11.00 16.69 1.52
C PHE A 493 -12.48 16.82 1.13
N PHE A 494 -12.85 17.95 0.52
CA PHE A 494 -14.19 18.29 0.08
C PHE A 494 -14.41 17.80 -1.36
N LYS A 495 -15.47 18.30 -2.00
CA LYS A 495 -15.69 18.13 -3.44
C LYS A 495 -14.42 18.50 -4.22
N PRO A 496 -13.88 17.61 -5.06
CA PRO A 496 -12.68 17.89 -5.84
C PRO A 496 -12.86 19.09 -6.76
N HIS A 497 -11.82 19.90 -6.92
CA HIS A 497 -11.85 21.07 -7.83
C HIS A 497 -12.11 20.71 -9.30
N PHE A 498 -11.83 19.47 -9.69
CA PHE A 498 -12.07 18.92 -11.03
C PHE A 498 -13.37 18.12 -11.15
N PHE A 499 -14.28 18.22 -10.16
CA PHE A 499 -15.52 17.43 -10.14
C PHE A 499 -16.40 17.66 -11.36
N ASP A 500 -16.51 18.90 -11.84
CA ASP A 500 -17.36 19.21 -13.00
C ASP A 500 -16.86 18.53 -14.28
N PHE A 501 -15.53 18.42 -14.45
CA PHE A 501 -14.95 17.64 -15.55
C PHE A 501 -15.32 16.16 -15.45
N MET A 502 -15.25 15.57 -14.25
CA MET A 502 -15.69 14.18 -14.05
C MET A 502 -17.18 14.01 -14.34
N LYS A 503 -18.01 15.00 -14.01
CA LYS A 503 -19.45 14.98 -14.31
C LYS A 503 -19.69 15.05 -15.83
N GLU A 504 -18.97 15.91 -16.55
CA GLU A 504 -19.00 15.96 -18.02
C GLU A 504 -18.59 14.63 -18.66
N GLU A 505 -17.53 14.01 -18.15
CA GLU A 505 -17.08 12.68 -18.58
C GLU A 505 -18.16 11.62 -18.34
N TYR A 506 -18.80 11.63 -17.16
CA TYR A 506 -19.89 10.73 -16.83
C TYR A 506 -21.08 10.90 -17.78
N VAL A 507 -21.50 12.15 -18.05
CA VAL A 507 -22.59 12.43 -18.99
C VAL A 507 -22.27 11.88 -20.39
N ALA A 508 -21.02 11.98 -20.83
CA ALA A 508 -20.60 11.38 -22.10
C ALA A 508 -20.76 9.85 -22.12
N CYS A 509 -20.46 9.15 -21.03
CA CYS A 509 -20.70 7.71 -20.91
C CYS A 509 -22.20 7.34 -20.96
N ILE A 510 -23.09 8.20 -20.46
CA ILE A 510 -24.52 7.89 -20.38
C ILE A 510 -25.30 8.31 -21.64
N GLU A 511 -24.94 9.43 -22.27
CA GLU A 511 -25.67 9.98 -23.43
C GLU A 511 -25.00 9.66 -24.77
N GLY A 512 -23.70 9.35 -24.74
CA GLY A 512 -22.83 9.25 -25.91
C GLY A 512 -21.93 8.03 -25.86
N VAL A 513 -20.62 8.27 -26.02
CA VAL A 513 -19.57 7.26 -25.89
C VAL A 513 -18.41 7.84 -25.08
N GLY A 514 -18.07 7.22 -23.95
CA GLY A 514 -16.84 7.47 -23.22
C GLY A 514 -15.72 6.52 -23.66
N ILE A 515 -14.49 7.04 -23.81
CA ILE A 515 -13.28 6.28 -24.11
C ILE A 515 -12.34 6.37 -22.91
N ILE A 516 -12.03 5.24 -22.28
CA ILE A 516 -11.15 5.17 -21.11
C ILE A 516 -9.91 4.35 -21.44
N ASP A 517 -8.72 4.92 -21.26
CA ASP A 517 -7.46 4.20 -21.37
C ASP A 517 -7.22 3.32 -20.13
N MET A 518 -7.33 2.00 -20.33
CA MET A 518 -7.12 0.96 -19.32
C MET A 518 -5.87 0.13 -19.60
N SER A 519 -4.93 0.66 -20.39
CA SER A 519 -3.70 -0.04 -20.81
C SER A 519 -2.83 -0.51 -19.65
N SER A 520 -3.00 0.05 -18.46
CA SER A 520 -2.25 -0.36 -17.27
C SER A 520 -2.68 -1.70 -16.67
N PHE A 521 -3.83 -2.27 -17.05
CA PHE A 521 -4.23 -3.60 -16.56
C PHE A 521 -3.18 -4.66 -16.88
N SER A 522 -2.98 -5.58 -15.94
CA SER A 522 -2.04 -6.68 -16.08
C SER A 522 -2.63 -7.71 -17.05
N LYS A 523 -1.86 -8.15 -18.04
CA LYS A 523 -2.28 -9.21 -18.97
C LYS A 523 -1.27 -10.33 -19.02
N VAL A 524 -1.76 -11.56 -19.00
CA VAL A 524 -0.93 -12.77 -19.09
C VAL A 524 -1.51 -13.70 -20.14
N GLU A 525 -0.69 -14.13 -21.09
CA GLU A 525 -1.02 -15.28 -21.95
C GLU A 525 -0.61 -16.57 -21.25
N ILE A 526 -1.49 -17.57 -21.35
CA ILE A 526 -1.36 -18.86 -20.67
C ILE A 526 -1.61 -19.94 -21.70
N LYS A 527 -0.58 -20.71 -22.04
CA LYS A 527 -0.62 -21.66 -23.17
C LYS A 527 -0.01 -23.00 -22.80
N SER A 528 -0.48 -24.08 -23.41
CA SER A 528 0.17 -25.40 -23.37
C SER A 528 0.04 -26.12 -24.71
N SER A 529 0.76 -27.23 -24.88
CA SER A 529 0.63 -28.06 -26.09
C SER A 529 -0.71 -28.82 -26.12
N GLY A 530 -1.19 -29.31 -24.96
CA GLY A 530 -2.47 -30.00 -24.81
C GLY A 530 -3.37 -29.34 -23.78
N ASN A 531 -4.11 -30.16 -23.01
CA ASN A 531 -5.10 -29.70 -22.02
C ASN A 531 -4.50 -29.30 -20.66
N GLU A 532 -3.18 -29.30 -20.49
CA GLU A 532 -2.52 -29.01 -19.22
C GLU A 532 -2.88 -27.62 -18.67
N VAL A 533 -3.09 -26.63 -19.55
CA VAL A 533 -3.55 -25.30 -19.16
C VAL A 533 -4.97 -25.34 -18.56
N VAL A 534 -5.85 -26.19 -19.07
CA VAL A 534 -7.21 -26.35 -18.56
C VAL A 534 -7.16 -26.96 -17.17
N GLU A 535 -6.42 -28.06 -16.99
CA GLU A 535 -6.24 -28.71 -15.69
C GLU A 535 -5.64 -27.75 -14.64
N TYR A 536 -4.61 -27.00 -15.05
CA TYR A 536 -3.96 -26.01 -14.22
C TYR A 536 -4.92 -24.90 -13.80
N LEU A 537 -5.63 -24.29 -14.75
CA LEU A 537 -6.57 -23.20 -14.47
C LEU A 537 -7.78 -23.67 -13.67
N GLN A 538 -8.29 -24.89 -13.91
CA GLN A 538 -9.35 -25.48 -13.10
C GLN A 538 -8.93 -25.63 -11.63
N ARG A 539 -7.65 -25.91 -11.37
CA ARG A 539 -7.12 -26.02 -10.00
C ARG A 539 -6.96 -24.67 -9.31
N ILE A 540 -6.58 -23.62 -10.03
CA ILE A 540 -6.26 -22.32 -9.39
C ILE A 540 -7.42 -21.33 -9.40
N CYS A 541 -8.41 -21.50 -10.28
CA CYS A 541 -9.58 -20.63 -10.39
C CYS A 541 -10.80 -21.24 -9.69
N SER A 542 -11.65 -20.40 -9.07
CA SER A 542 -12.89 -20.85 -8.43
C SER A 542 -14.06 -21.11 -9.36
N ASN A 543 -14.07 -20.51 -10.55
CA ASN A 543 -15.11 -20.74 -11.55
C ASN A 543 -14.74 -21.92 -12.46
N ASP A 544 -15.69 -22.35 -13.29
CA ASP A 544 -15.42 -23.30 -14.36
C ASP A 544 -14.78 -22.57 -15.54
N ILE A 545 -13.58 -23.01 -15.92
CA ILE A 545 -12.80 -22.39 -16.99
C ILE A 545 -12.85 -23.19 -18.30
N ASP A 546 -13.43 -24.39 -18.28
CA ASP A 546 -13.57 -25.25 -19.46
C ASP A 546 -14.83 -24.88 -20.25
N ILE A 547 -14.92 -23.58 -20.57
CA ILE A 547 -16.01 -22.95 -21.31
C ILE A 547 -15.73 -22.96 -22.81
N PRO A 548 -16.73 -22.83 -23.72
CA PRO A 548 -16.46 -22.83 -25.16
C PRO A 548 -15.41 -21.79 -25.59
N VAL A 549 -14.57 -22.14 -26.58
CA VAL A 549 -13.63 -21.18 -27.20
C VAL A 549 -14.40 -19.96 -27.71
N GLY A 550 -13.86 -18.76 -27.49
CA GLY A 550 -14.59 -17.50 -27.76
C GLY A 550 -15.28 -16.90 -26.52
N SER A 551 -15.39 -17.68 -25.44
CA SER A 551 -16.04 -17.25 -24.21
C SER A 551 -15.06 -16.62 -23.21
N ILE A 552 -15.61 -15.82 -22.30
CA ILE A 552 -14.93 -15.16 -21.19
C ILE A 552 -15.53 -15.68 -19.89
N VAL A 553 -14.70 -15.96 -18.89
CA VAL A 553 -15.14 -16.23 -17.52
C VAL A 553 -14.57 -15.21 -16.56
N HIS A 554 -15.44 -14.64 -15.71
CA HIS A 554 -15.03 -13.91 -14.53
C HIS A 554 -14.81 -14.89 -13.37
N THR A 555 -13.61 -14.89 -12.80
CA THR A 555 -13.22 -15.83 -11.74
C THR A 555 -12.23 -15.20 -10.77
N GLY A 556 -12.23 -15.70 -9.54
CA GLY A 556 -11.13 -15.45 -8.61
C GLY A 556 -10.13 -16.60 -8.62
N MET A 557 -8.91 -16.30 -8.17
CA MET A 557 -7.93 -17.26 -7.68
C MET A 557 -7.85 -17.08 -6.17
N GLN A 558 -8.05 -18.15 -5.39
CA GLN A 558 -8.08 -18.06 -3.92
C GLN A 558 -6.87 -18.74 -3.29
N ASN A 559 -6.56 -18.31 -2.06
CA ASN A 559 -5.66 -19.03 -1.16
C ASN A 559 -6.42 -20.13 -0.40
N VAL A 560 -5.69 -20.91 0.40
CA VAL A 560 -6.26 -22.04 1.17
C VAL A 560 -7.33 -21.64 2.18
N ARG A 561 -7.37 -20.36 2.59
CA ARG A 561 -8.41 -19.79 3.47
C ARG A 561 -9.64 -19.30 2.70
N GLY A 562 -9.65 -19.39 1.37
CA GLY A 562 -10.73 -18.91 0.50
C GLY A 562 -10.66 -17.41 0.19
N GLY A 563 -9.62 -16.70 0.64
CA GLY A 563 -9.42 -15.28 0.33
C GLY A 563 -8.83 -15.07 -1.06
N TYR A 564 -9.07 -13.90 -1.67
CA TYR A 564 -8.60 -13.61 -3.02
C TYR A 564 -7.07 -13.42 -3.09
N GLU A 565 -6.45 -14.12 -4.03
CA GLU A 565 -5.09 -13.86 -4.52
C GLU A 565 -5.12 -13.06 -5.81
N ASN A 566 -6.16 -13.27 -6.62
CA ASN A 566 -6.45 -12.50 -7.81
C ASN A 566 -7.95 -12.50 -8.11
N ASP A 567 -8.45 -11.39 -8.64
CA ASP A 567 -9.79 -11.25 -9.21
C ASP A 567 -9.60 -10.90 -10.69
N CYS A 568 -10.11 -11.74 -11.59
CA CYS A 568 -9.67 -11.71 -12.98
C CYS A 568 -10.71 -12.21 -13.97
N MET A 569 -10.41 -11.92 -15.23
CA MET A 569 -11.12 -12.48 -16.37
C MET A 569 -10.19 -13.39 -17.15
N LEU A 570 -10.70 -14.54 -17.58
CA LEU A 570 -10.02 -15.45 -18.48
C LEU A 570 -10.79 -15.53 -19.79
N VAL A 571 -10.08 -15.30 -20.89
CA VAL A 571 -10.60 -15.41 -22.24
C VAL A 571 -10.06 -16.68 -22.87
N ARG A 572 -10.93 -17.63 -23.23
CA ARG A 572 -10.49 -18.88 -23.87
C ARG A 572 -10.30 -18.67 -25.36
N GLN A 573 -9.05 -18.55 -25.78
CA GLN A 573 -8.70 -18.21 -27.16
C GLN A 573 -8.66 -19.41 -28.11
N SER A 574 -8.23 -20.56 -27.60
CA SER A 574 -8.23 -21.85 -28.28
C SER A 574 -8.42 -22.95 -27.22
N PRO A 575 -8.52 -24.24 -27.59
CA PRO A 575 -8.62 -25.32 -26.60
C PRO A 575 -7.50 -25.30 -25.55
N ASN A 576 -6.31 -24.82 -25.92
CA ASN A 576 -5.07 -24.83 -25.14
C ASN A 576 -4.44 -23.43 -24.93
N SER A 577 -5.20 -22.33 -25.10
CA SER A 577 -4.72 -20.96 -24.92
C SER A 577 -5.75 -20.08 -24.22
N TYR A 578 -5.29 -19.36 -23.19
CA TYR A 578 -6.07 -18.38 -22.46
C TYR A 578 -5.35 -17.04 -22.39
N PHE A 579 -6.14 -15.97 -22.40
CA PHE A 579 -5.68 -14.60 -22.14
C PHE A 579 -6.32 -14.10 -20.85
N MET A 580 -5.49 -13.83 -19.85
CA MET A 580 -5.92 -13.36 -18.54
C MET A 580 -5.79 -11.85 -18.43
N VAL A 581 -6.80 -11.21 -17.85
CA VAL A 581 -6.80 -9.79 -17.48
C VAL A 581 -6.93 -9.69 -15.96
N SER A 582 -6.07 -8.88 -15.34
CA SER A 582 -6.07 -8.66 -13.89
C SER A 582 -5.83 -7.18 -13.53
N PRO A 583 -6.19 -6.75 -12.32
CA PRO A 583 -5.95 -5.38 -11.86
C PRO A 583 -4.51 -4.92 -12.07
N THR A 584 -4.32 -3.61 -12.27
CA THR A 584 -2.99 -3.00 -12.57
C THR A 584 -1.93 -3.41 -11.54
N SER A 585 -2.25 -3.42 -10.25
CA SER A 585 -1.29 -3.74 -9.17
C SER A 585 -0.91 -5.22 -9.06
N GLN A 586 -1.50 -6.10 -9.86
CA GLN A 586 -1.25 -7.54 -9.78
C GLN A 586 -0.05 -8.01 -10.59
N GLN A 587 0.46 -7.21 -11.54
CA GLN A 587 1.40 -7.65 -12.57
C GLN A 587 2.55 -8.55 -12.06
N THR A 588 3.22 -8.16 -10.97
CA THR A 588 4.26 -9.02 -10.35
C THR A 588 3.66 -10.09 -9.44
N ARG A 589 2.73 -9.69 -8.57
CA ARG A 589 2.19 -10.54 -7.50
C ARG A 589 1.46 -11.77 -8.03
N VAL A 590 0.50 -11.59 -8.94
CA VAL A 590 -0.25 -12.71 -9.49
C VAL A 590 0.60 -13.58 -10.39
N TYR A 591 1.47 -12.98 -11.20
CA TYR A 591 2.35 -13.74 -12.09
C TYR A 591 3.21 -14.72 -11.29
N GLU A 592 3.77 -14.27 -10.18
CA GLU A 592 4.56 -15.12 -9.31
C GLU A 592 3.71 -16.18 -8.59
N TRP A 593 2.54 -15.80 -8.07
CA TRP A 593 1.62 -16.75 -7.43
C TRP A 593 1.20 -17.87 -8.39
N MET A 594 0.93 -17.54 -9.65
CA MET A 594 0.61 -18.49 -10.70
C MET A 594 1.80 -19.41 -10.99
N LYS A 595 3.00 -18.83 -11.18
CA LYS A 595 4.23 -19.58 -11.45
C LYS A 595 4.53 -20.61 -10.35
N ARG A 596 4.37 -20.24 -9.08
CA ARG A 596 4.56 -21.14 -7.92
C ARG A 596 3.55 -22.28 -7.86
N ASN A 597 2.39 -22.11 -8.50
CA ASN A 597 1.33 -23.10 -8.56
C ASN A 597 1.38 -23.97 -9.82
N LEU A 598 2.40 -23.81 -10.68
CA LEU A 598 2.60 -24.70 -11.82
C LEU A 598 2.94 -26.13 -11.33
N PRO A 599 2.37 -27.18 -11.95
CA PRO A 599 2.79 -28.56 -11.68
C PRO A 599 4.29 -28.79 -11.95
N PHE A 600 4.93 -29.71 -11.20
CA PHE A 600 6.38 -29.98 -11.21
C PHE A 600 6.96 -30.43 -12.57
N LYS A 601 6.12 -30.66 -13.60
CA LYS A 601 6.51 -30.97 -14.99
C LYS A 601 5.60 -30.29 -16.02
N ALA A 602 4.97 -29.17 -15.66
CA ALA A 602 3.93 -28.58 -16.49
C ALA A 602 4.48 -28.03 -17.82
N ALA A 603 3.86 -28.43 -18.92
CA ALA A 603 4.01 -27.80 -20.24
C ALA A 603 3.18 -26.51 -20.38
N VAL A 604 2.89 -25.83 -19.26
CA VAL A 604 2.11 -24.58 -19.24
C VAL A 604 3.07 -23.41 -19.19
N HIS A 605 2.96 -22.54 -20.18
CA HIS A 605 3.75 -21.32 -20.33
C HIS A 605 2.92 -20.10 -19.91
N LEU A 606 3.51 -19.28 -19.05
CA LEU A 606 2.96 -17.98 -18.64
C LEU A 606 3.80 -16.88 -19.29
N ASN A 607 3.17 -15.93 -19.98
CA ASN A 607 3.84 -14.80 -20.60
C ASN A 607 3.16 -13.49 -20.20
N ASP A 608 3.88 -12.58 -19.54
CA ASP A 608 3.39 -11.23 -19.28
C ASP A 608 3.38 -10.43 -20.58
N VAL A 609 2.18 -10.19 -21.11
CA VAL A 609 1.95 -9.43 -22.35
C VAL A 609 1.38 -8.04 -22.06
N THR A 610 1.54 -7.55 -20.82
CA THR A 610 0.91 -6.31 -20.35
C THR A 610 1.19 -5.12 -21.26
N SER A 611 2.44 -4.97 -21.70
CA SER A 611 2.88 -3.87 -22.57
C SER A 611 2.62 -4.12 -24.07
N MET A 612 2.20 -5.32 -24.47
CA MET A 612 1.91 -5.62 -25.89
C MET A 612 0.56 -5.04 -26.32
N TYR A 613 -0.37 -4.82 -25.38
CA TYR A 613 -1.72 -4.36 -25.67
C TYR A 613 -2.04 -3.01 -25.02
N THR A 614 -2.51 -2.08 -25.85
CA THR A 614 -3.27 -0.90 -25.43
C THR A 614 -4.71 -1.30 -25.23
N VAL A 615 -5.33 -0.83 -24.15
CA VAL A 615 -6.70 -1.22 -23.80
C VAL A 615 -7.58 0.01 -23.72
N LEU A 616 -8.66 0.00 -24.50
CA LEU A 616 -9.68 1.06 -24.49
C LEU A 616 -11.02 0.48 -24.06
N ASN A 617 -11.59 0.99 -22.96
CA ASN A 617 -13.01 0.78 -22.70
C ASN A 617 -13.79 1.81 -23.53
N VAL A 618 -14.72 1.32 -24.35
CA VAL A 618 -15.65 2.11 -25.16
C VAL A 618 -17.02 1.91 -24.55
N VAL A 619 -17.46 2.90 -23.78
CA VAL A 619 -18.58 2.79 -22.85
C VAL A 619 -19.71 3.72 -23.28
N GLY A 620 -20.95 3.25 -23.23
CA GLY A 620 -22.15 4.05 -23.43
C GLY A 620 -23.12 3.45 -24.45
N PRO A 621 -24.35 3.97 -24.51
CA PRO A 621 -25.43 3.37 -25.31
C PRO A 621 -25.18 3.41 -26.82
N LYS A 622 -24.25 4.26 -27.28
CA LYS A 622 -23.89 4.39 -28.70
C LYS A 622 -22.60 3.65 -29.08
N ALA A 623 -21.94 3.00 -28.12
CA ALA A 623 -20.67 2.28 -28.34
C ALA A 623 -20.80 1.20 -29.42
N VAL A 624 -21.87 0.40 -29.36
CA VAL A 624 -22.13 -0.67 -30.34
C VAL A 624 -22.20 -0.11 -31.76
N LYS A 625 -22.99 0.96 -31.97
CA LYS A 625 -23.17 1.57 -33.30
C LYS A 625 -21.87 2.13 -33.85
N LEU A 626 -21.12 2.86 -33.02
CA LEU A 626 -19.82 3.40 -33.40
C LEU A 626 -18.86 2.29 -33.83
N LEU A 627 -18.74 1.22 -33.04
CA LEU A 627 -17.83 0.14 -33.38
C LEU A 627 -18.30 -0.61 -34.63
N SER A 628 -19.60 -0.84 -34.82
CA SER A 628 -20.13 -1.52 -36.01
C SER A 628 -19.80 -0.74 -37.30
N GLU A 629 -19.88 0.59 -37.24
CA GLU A 629 -19.47 1.46 -38.36
C GLU A 629 -17.96 1.35 -38.62
N LEU A 630 -17.15 1.39 -37.57
CA LEU A 630 -15.69 1.29 -37.69
C LEU A 630 -15.20 -0.08 -38.16
N SER A 631 -15.97 -1.13 -37.92
CA SER A 631 -15.63 -2.50 -38.34
C SER A 631 -16.22 -2.91 -39.67
N ASN A 632 -17.14 -2.11 -40.24
CA ASN A 632 -17.99 -2.51 -41.37
C ASN A 632 -18.70 -3.85 -41.14
N SER A 633 -19.07 -4.15 -39.89
CA SER A 633 -19.74 -5.39 -39.51
C SER A 633 -20.76 -5.12 -38.39
N ASP A 634 -21.86 -5.87 -38.35
CA ASP A 634 -22.77 -5.78 -37.21
C ASP A 634 -22.12 -6.38 -35.96
N LEU A 635 -21.63 -5.53 -35.06
CA LEU A 635 -21.04 -5.96 -33.81
C LEU A 635 -22.12 -6.27 -32.80
N ASN A 636 -22.44 -7.56 -32.69
CA ASN A 636 -23.27 -8.08 -31.63
C ASN A 636 -22.52 -9.19 -30.87
N VAL A 637 -21.58 -8.77 -30.03
CA VAL A 637 -20.81 -9.69 -29.18
C VAL A 637 -21.64 -10.04 -27.96
N ALA A 638 -21.89 -11.33 -27.73
CA ALA A 638 -22.67 -11.79 -26.59
C ALA A 638 -21.97 -11.42 -25.26
N PRO A 639 -22.72 -11.13 -24.18
CA PRO A 639 -22.13 -10.87 -22.87
C PRO A 639 -21.15 -11.97 -22.45
N PHE A 640 -20.01 -11.59 -21.87
CA PHE A 640 -18.95 -12.52 -21.50
C PHE A 640 -18.44 -13.39 -22.68
N SER A 641 -18.41 -12.83 -23.88
CA SER A 641 -17.68 -13.40 -25.02
C SER A 641 -16.75 -12.37 -25.64
N TYR A 642 -15.85 -12.84 -26.50
CA TYR A 642 -14.98 -11.98 -27.28
C TYR A 642 -14.99 -12.41 -28.75
N MET A 643 -14.63 -11.46 -29.62
CA MET A 643 -14.30 -11.75 -31.01
C MET A 643 -13.12 -10.91 -31.47
N LYS A 644 -12.49 -11.31 -32.57
CA LYS A 644 -11.48 -10.51 -33.26
C LYS A 644 -12.12 -9.79 -34.43
N VAL A 645 -11.84 -8.51 -34.54
CA VAL A 645 -12.49 -7.62 -35.52
C VAL A 645 -11.47 -6.65 -36.08
N ASN A 646 -11.61 -6.32 -37.35
CA ASN A 646 -10.90 -5.20 -37.92
C ASN A 646 -11.56 -3.89 -37.44
N ILE A 647 -10.80 -3.00 -36.80
CA ILE A 647 -11.32 -1.68 -36.39
C ILE A 647 -10.56 -0.61 -37.16
N GLY A 648 -11.27 0.08 -38.06
CA GLY A 648 -10.64 0.97 -39.04
C GLY A 648 -9.75 0.17 -40.01
N TYR A 649 -8.43 0.25 -39.81
CA TYR A 649 -7.44 -0.52 -40.60
C TYR A 649 -6.59 -1.45 -39.72
N ALA A 650 -6.85 -1.48 -38.41
CA ALA A 650 -6.16 -2.37 -37.50
C ALA A 650 -6.85 -3.73 -37.54
N SER A 651 -6.10 -4.77 -37.91
CA SER A 651 -6.63 -6.13 -37.94
C SER A 651 -6.59 -6.80 -36.57
N ASP A 652 -7.49 -7.78 -36.39
CA ASP A 652 -7.50 -8.68 -35.23
C ASP A 652 -7.57 -7.99 -33.85
N VAL A 653 -8.21 -6.83 -33.75
CA VAL A 653 -8.48 -6.18 -32.46
C VAL A 653 -9.44 -7.06 -31.68
N MET A 654 -9.05 -7.43 -30.46
CA MET A 654 -9.86 -8.26 -29.59
C MET A 654 -10.91 -7.40 -28.88
N VAL A 655 -12.17 -7.60 -29.23
CA VAL A 655 -13.33 -6.89 -28.67
C VAL A 655 -14.00 -7.79 -27.64
N MET A 656 -13.94 -7.39 -26.37
CA MET A 656 -14.55 -8.12 -25.25
C MET A 656 -15.85 -7.47 -24.80
N SER A 657 -16.92 -8.26 -24.65
CA SER A 657 -18.22 -7.81 -24.15
C SER A 657 -18.30 -7.80 -22.62
N PHE A 658 -17.47 -6.96 -22.01
CA PHE A 658 -17.47 -6.69 -20.58
C PHE A 658 -16.85 -5.33 -20.29
N THR A 659 -17.44 -4.54 -19.39
CA THR A 659 -16.86 -3.27 -18.94
C THR A 659 -16.68 -3.26 -17.43
N HIS A 660 -15.63 -2.58 -16.95
CA HIS A 660 -15.37 -2.39 -15.52
C HIS A 660 -16.10 -1.16 -14.94
N THR A 661 -17.12 -0.67 -15.64
CA THR A 661 -17.91 0.50 -15.25
C THR A 661 -19.32 0.11 -14.81
N GLY A 662 -19.80 -1.06 -15.24
CA GLY A 662 -21.21 -1.47 -15.12
C GLY A 662 -22.13 -0.83 -16.16
N GLU A 663 -21.61 0.04 -17.03
CA GLU A 663 -22.34 0.59 -18.18
C GLU A 663 -22.13 -0.28 -19.43
N PRO A 664 -23.10 -0.28 -20.37
CA PRO A 664 -22.99 -1.05 -21.61
C PRO A 664 -21.80 -0.58 -22.45
N GLY A 665 -21.14 -1.51 -23.15
CA GLY A 665 -20.00 -1.19 -24.00
C GLY A 665 -19.06 -2.38 -24.19
N TYR A 666 -17.89 -2.09 -24.73
CA TYR A 666 -16.86 -3.08 -25.04
C TYR A 666 -15.49 -2.65 -24.54
N CYS A 667 -14.61 -3.62 -24.33
CA CYS A 667 -13.20 -3.41 -24.04
C CYS A 667 -12.37 -3.88 -25.25
N LEU A 668 -11.62 -2.97 -25.87
CA LEU A 668 -10.78 -3.25 -27.03
C LEU A 668 -9.35 -3.50 -26.56
N TYR A 669 -8.83 -4.67 -26.85
CA TYR A 669 -7.43 -5.04 -26.66
C TYR A 669 -6.73 -4.92 -28.01
N ILE A 670 -6.02 -3.81 -28.16
CA ILE A 670 -5.41 -3.37 -29.42
C ILE A 670 -3.92 -3.66 -29.33
N PRO A 671 -3.31 -4.38 -30.29
CA PRO A 671 -1.86 -4.45 -30.39
C PRO A 671 -1.29 -3.03 -30.39
N SER A 672 -0.30 -2.77 -29.53
CA SER A 672 0.06 -1.38 -29.18
C SER A 672 0.54 -0.54 -30.37
N GLU A 673 1.06 -1.17 -31.43
CA GLU A 673 1.43 -0.52 -32.69
C GLU A 673 0.25 0.13 -33.43
N TYR A 674 -0.97 -0.38 -33.27
CA TYR A 674 -2.18 0.16 -33.91
C TYR A 674 -2.98 1.11 -33.02
N ALA A 675 -2.56 1.31 -31.77
CA ALA A 675 -3.32 2.05 -30.75
C ALA A 675 -3.70 3.46 -31.19
N LEU A 676 -2.75 4.22 -31.72
CA LEU A 676 -2.98 5.60 -32.18
C LEU A 676 -3.98 5.66 -33.34
N HIS A 677 -3.88 4.71 -34.28
CA HIS A 677 -4.81 4.63 -35.42
C HIS A 677 -6.23 4.33 -34.96
N VAL A 678 -6.41 3.29 -34.14
CA VAL A 678 -7.72 2.89 -33.62
C VAL A 678 -8.33 4.03 -32.79
N TYR A 679 -7.55 4.62 -31.89
CA TYR A 679 -7.98 5.77 -31.09
C TYR A 679 -8.40 6.95 -31.98
N TYR A 680 -7.58 7.34 -32.96
CA TYR A 680 -7.93 8.42 -33.89
C TYR A 680 -9.23 8.15 -34.66
N LYS A 681 -9.45 6.91 -35.10
CA LYS A 681 -10.70 6.51 -35.78
C LYS A 681 -11.91 6.56 -34.85
N LEU A 682 -11.77 6.06 -33.61
CA LEU A 682 -12.80 6.20 -32.57
C LEU A 682 -13.17 7.66 -32.34
N MET A 683 -12.18 8.53 -32.18
CA MET A 683 -12.42 9.94 -31.90
C MET A 683 -12.97 10.71 -33.10
N SER A 684 -12.53 10.38 -34.32
CA SER A 684 -12.95 11.11 -35.54
C SER A 684 -14.34 10.73 -36.02
N VAL A 685 -14.67 9.43 -36.06
CA VAL A 685 -16.01 8.91 -36.44
C VAL A 685 -16.99 9.03 -35.28
N GLY A 686 -16.51 8.83 -34.04
CA GLY A 686 -17.32 8.95 -32.83
C GLY A 686 -17.87 10.35 -32.56
N ARG A 687 -17.46 11.38 -33.31
CA ARG A 687 -18.01 12.74 -33.20
C ARG A 687 -19.53 12.76 -33.29
N ASP A 688 -20.10 12.04 -34.27
CA ASP A 688 -21.56 11.99 -34.46
C ASP A 688 -22.26 11.20 -33.34
N TYR A 689 -21.49 10.40 -32.59
CA TYR A 689 -21.95 9.62 -31.46
C TYR A 689 -21.73 10.30 -30.11
N GLY A 690 -21.12 11.50 -30.09
CA GLY A 690 -20.80 12.23 -28.86
C GLY A 690 -19.63 11.60 -28.09
N VAL A 691 -18.60 11.14 -28.80
CA VAL A 691 -17.42 10.53 -28.20
C VAL A 691 -16.61 11.51 -27.34
N ARG A 692 -16.16 11.06 -26.18
CA ARG A 692 -15.31 11.84 -25.28
C ARG A 692 -14.30 10.96 -24.56
N ASP A 693 -13.12 11.52 -24.27
CA ASP A 693 -12.17 10.89 -23.35
C ASP A 693 -12.69 10.96 -21.91
N VAL A 694 -12.44 9.89 -21.16
CA VAL A 694 -12.90 9.73 -19.77
C VAL A 694 -11.76 9.23 -18.91
N GLY A 695 -11.58 9.86 -17.76
CA GLY A 695 -10.53 9.55 -16.81
C GLY A 695 -10.87 8.39 -15.88
N VAL A 696 -9.83 7.82 -15.27
CA VAL A 696 -9.98 6.67 -14.36
C VAL A 696 -10.64 7.05 -13.03
N MET A 697 -10.69 8.34 -12.67
CA MET A 697 -11.42 8.81 -11.48
C MET A 697 -12.94 8.72 -11.68
N THR A 698 -13.42 9.11 -12.85
CA THR A 698 -14.85 8.98 -13.21
C THR A 698 -15.24 7.51 -13.27
N GLN A 699 -14.40 6.67 -13.90
CA GLN A 699 -14.58 5.21 -13.90
C GLN A 699 -14.66 4.63 -12.48
N ARG A 700 -13.83 5.12 -11.55
CA ARG A 700 -13.84 4.69 -10.15
C ARG A 700 -15.16 5.01 -9.47
N PHE A 701 -15.80 6.14 -9.76
CA PHE A 701 -17.09 6.48 -9.17
C PHE A 701 -18.23 5.64 -9.77
N MET A 702 -18.21 5.44 -11.09
CA MET A 702 -19.18 4.58 -11.79
C MET A 702 -19.18 3.15 -11.23
N ARG A 703 -18.00 2.55 -11.03
CA ARG A 703 -17.91 1.18 -10.52
C ARG A 703 -18.43 1.06 -9.08
N ILE A 704 -18.23 2.08 -8.24
CA ILE A 704 -18.77 2.10 -6.86
C ILE A 704 -20.30 2.15 -6.92
N GLU A 705 -20.86 3.05 -7.74
CA GLU A 705 -22.31 3.18 -7.96
C GLU A 705 -22.96 1.88 -8.47
N ARG A 706 -22.18 1.02 -9.13
CA ARG A 706 -22.60 -0.29 -9.63
C ARG A 706 -22.28 -1.48 -8.72
N PHE A 707 -21.85 -1.25 -7.47
CA PHE A 707 -21.47 -2.31 -6.52
C PHE A 707 -20.36 -3.23 -7.08
N ILE A 708 -19.38 -2.69 -7.80
CA ILE A 708 -18.28 -3.49 -8.33
C ILE A 708 -17.10 -3.40 -7.36
N PRO A 709 -16.80 -4.44 -6.55
CA PRO A 709 -15.66 -4.42 -5.64
C PRO A 709 -14.34 -4.43 -6.42
N PHE A 710 -13.29 -3.84 -5.85
CA PHE A 710 -11.99 -3.75 -6.52
C PHE A 710 -10.82 -4.26 -5.66
N TRP A 711 -9.79 -4.79 -6.32
CA TRP A 711 -8.58 -5.27 -5.64
C TRP A 711 -7.86 -4.17 -4.87
N ALA A 712 -7.44 -4.52 -3.65
CA ALA A 712 -6.79 -3.64 -2.67
C ALA A 712 -7.66 -2.50 -2.12
N GLU A 713 -8.96 -2.48 -2.43
CA GLU A 713 -9.98 -1.67 -1.72
C GLU A 713 -10.94 -2.62 -0.98
N GLU A 714 -11.77 -3.37 -1.71
CA GLU A 714 -12.68 -4.37 -1.13
C GLU A 714 -12.07 -5.78 -1.09
N LEU A 715 -11.28 -6.14 -2.11
CA LEU A 715 -10.74 -7.49 -2.29
C LEU A 715 -9.29 -7.59 -1.81
N SER A 716 -8.99 -8.64 -1.05
CA SER A 716 -7.66 -8.96 -0.51
C SER A 716 -7.52 -10.46 -0.23
N SER A 717 -6.33 -10.90 0.17
CA SER A 717 -6.05 -12.27 0.65
C SER A 717 -6.85 -12.68 1.90
N PHE A 718 -7.58 -11.75 2.53
CA PHE A 718 -8.41 -11.96 3.72
C PHE A 718 -9.90 -11.70 3.47
N THR A 719 -10.31 -11.48 2.23
CA THR A 719 -11.72 -11.32 1.84
C THR A 719 -12.11 -12.48 0.94
N THR A 720 -13.19 -13.17 1.27
CA THR A 720 -13.71 -14.26 0.43
C THR A 720 -14.74 -13.73 -0.59
N PRO A 721 -15.01 -14.48 -1.67
CA PRO A 721 -16.06 -14.13 -2.64
C PRO A 721 -17.45 -13.98 -2.00
N PHE A 722 -17.80 -14.79 -0.99
CA PHE A 722 -19.10 -14.69 -0.34
C PHE A 722 -19.23 -13.41 0.49
N GLU A 723 -18.19 -13.05 1.24
CA GLU A 723 -18.14 -11.80 2.00
C GLU A 723 -18.22 -10.58 1.08
N ALA A 724 -17.63 -10.65 -0.13
CA ALA A 724 -17.64 -9.57 -1.11
C ALA A 724 -18.92 -9.48 -1.97
N GLY A 725 -19.89 -10.38 -1.78
CA GLY A 725 -21.10 -10.44 -2.64
C GLY A 725 -20.86 -11.05 -4.04
N ASN A 726 -19.69 -11.65 -4.27
CA ASN A 726 -19.26 -12.24 -5.54
C ASN A 726 -19.36 -13.78 -5.57
N GLY A 727 -20.17 -14.37 -4.70
CA GLY A 727 -20.35 -15.83 -4.61
C GLY A 727 -20.78 -16.50 -5.93
N TRP A 728 -21.42 -15.75 -6.83
CA TRP A 728 -21.82 -16.22 -8.17
C TRP A 728 -20.62 -16.62 -9.07
N SER A 729 -19.43 -16.07 -8.80
CA SER A 729 -18.19 -16.37 -9.53
C SER A 729 -17.45 -17.62 -9.02
N VAL A 730 -18.06 -18.36 -8.08
CA VAL A 730 -17.48 -19.56 -7.46
C VAL A 730 -18.36 -20.77 -7.79
N LYS A 731 -17.78 -21.76 -8.47
CA LYS A 731 -18.45 -23.04 -8.77
C LYS A 731 -18.02 -24.09 -7.76
N ILE A 732 -18.62 -24.02 -6.57
CA ILE A 732 -18.37 -24.98 -5.48
C ILE A 732 -18.60 -26.42 -5.91
N GLU A 733 -19.60 -26.67 -6.76
CA GLU A 733 -19.96 -28.01 -7.21
C GLU A 733 -19.06 -28.56 -8.33
N LYS A 734 -18.09 -27.77 -8.84
CA LYS A 734 -17.20 -28.27 -9.90
C LYS A 734 -16.38 -29.45 -9.38
N LYS A 735 -16.10 -30.44 -10.24
CA LYS A 735 -15.46 -31.70 -9.83
C LYS A 735 -14.08 -31.47 -9.23
N GLU A 736 -13.33 -30.54 -9.79
CA GLU A 736 -11.96 -30.24 -9.43
C GLU A 736 -11.88 -29.61 -8.03
N ASN A 737 -10.83 -29.98 -7.29
CA ASN A 737 -10.55 -29.39 -5.99
C ASN A 737 -9.68 -28.15 -6.15
N PHE A 738 -10.31 -27.02 -6.46
CA PHE A 738 -9.59 -25.76 -6.61
C PHE A 738 -9.07 -25.23 -5.26
N ILE A 739 -8.01 -24.42 -5.30
CA ILE A 739 -7.39 -23.85 -4.08
C ILE A 739 -8.43 -22.99 -3.35
N GLY A 740 -8.68 -23.30 -2.08
CA GLY A 740 -9.66 -22.60 -1.24
C GLY A 740 -11.08 -23.19 -1.25
N LYS A 741 -11.38 -24.19 -2.09
CA LYS A 741 -12.70 -24.83 -2.17
C LYS A 741 -13.25 -25.28 -0.81
N ALA A 742 -12.45 -26.02 -0.03
CA ALA A 742 -12.85 -26.51 1.29
C ALA A 742 -13.16 -25.39 2.29
N ALA A 743 -12.43 -24.27 2.24
CA ALA A 743 -12.72 -23.11 3.08
C ALA A 743 -14.03 -22.45 2.68
N LEU A 744 -14.26 -22.28 1.38
CA LEU A 744 -15.47 -21.68 0.84
C LEU A 744 -16.71 -22.57 1.04
N GLN A 745 -16.60 -23.89 0.93
CA GLN A 745 -17.68 -24.83 1.26
C GLN A 745 -18.12 -24.67 2.71
N ARG A 746 -17.16 -24.71 3.65
CA ARG A 746 -17.44 -24.49 5.07
C ARG A 746 -18.06 -23.13 5.34
N GLN A 747 -17.62 -22.08 4.65
CA GLN A 747 -18.20 -20.74 4.79
C GLN A 747 -19.62 -20.67 4.22
N LYS A 748 -19.90 -21.35 3.10
CA LYS A 748 -21.25 -21.43 2.51
C LYS A 748 -22.25 -22.09 3.47
N GLU A 749 -21.81 -23.12 4.20
CA GLU A 749 -22.62 -23.81 5.21
C GLU A 749 -22.81 -22.99 6.50
N LYS A 750 -21.73 -22.37 7.01
CA LYS A 750 -21.75 -21.66 8.30
C LYS A 750 -22.26 -20.23 8.21
N GLY A 751 -22.20 -19.61 7.04
CA GLY A 751 -22.42 -18.18 6.84
C GLY A 751 -21.13 -17.35 6.98
N VAL A 752 -21.25 -16.07 6.67
CA VAL A 752 -20.15 -15.10 6.67
C VAL A 752 -20.08 -14.31 7.97
N GLN A 753 -18.87 -13.95 8.41
CA GLN A 753 -18.65 -13.12 9.61
C GLN A 753 -18.43 -11.64 9.29
N LYS A 754 -18.30 -11.30 8.01
CA LYS A 754 -18.36 -9.94 7.48
C LYS A 754 -19.10 -9.95 6.14
N GLN A 755 -19.78 -8.88 5.80
CA GLN A 755 -20.46 -8.74 4.51
C GLN A 755 -20.17 -7.36 3.93
N LEU A 756 -19.87 -7.29 2.64
CA LEU A 756 -19.76 -6.03 1.90
C LEU A 756 -21.16 -5.45 1.69
N VAL A 757 -21.31 -4.18 2.00
CA VAL A 757 -22.57 -3.43 1.95
C VAL A 757 -22.33 -2.11 1.25
N PHE A 758 -23.33 -1.66 0.50
CA PHE A 758 -23.35 -0.37 -0.16
C PHE A 758 -24.10 0.64 0.69
N PHE A 759 -23.59 1.86 0.76
CA PHE A 759 -24.14 2.93 1.56
C PHE A 759 -24.47 4.14 0.70
N HIS A 760 -25.69 4.65 0.85
CA HIS A 760 -25.97 6.04 0.57
C HIS A 760 -25.70 6.85 1.82
N PHE A 761 -24.88 7.90 1.72
CA PHE A 761 -24.71 8.86 2.80
C PHE A 761 -25.86 9.88 2.74
N ASN A 762 -26.55 10.06 3.87
CA ASN A 762 -27.71 10.93 4.00
C ASN A 762 -27.35 12.16 4.83
N ASN A 763 -28.10 13.25 4.61
CA ASN A 763 -27.94 14.52 5.34
C ASN A 763 -26.50 15.07 5.27
N ILE A 764 -25.83 14.82 4.16
CA ILE A 764 -24.53 15.39 3.82
C ILE A 764 -24.72 16.28 2.59
N ASP A 765 -24.24 17.52 2.68
CA ASP A 765 -24.23 18.45 1.56
C ASP A 765 -22.89 18.32 0.81
N PRO A 766 -22.87 17.75 -0.40
CA PRO A 766 -21.64 17.52 -1.15
C PRO A 766 -20.88 18.81 -1.47
N ASP A 767 -21.50 19.99 -1.44
CA ASP A 767 -20.87 21.27 -1.80
C ASP A 767 -20.10 21.91 -0.65
N VAL A 768 -20.45 21.60 0.60
CA VAL A 768 -19.83 22.25 1.78
C VAL A 768 -19.25 21.26 2.79
N ASP A 769 -19.73 20.02 2.83
CA ASP A 769 -19.28 19.01 3.78
C ASP A 769 -18.06 18.24 3.29
N ILE A 770 -17.32 17.68 4.25
CA ILE A 770 -16.15 16.83 4.00
C ILE A 770 -16.63 15.53 3.35
N TRP A 771 -16.00 15.13 2.25
CA TRP A 771 -16.38 13.92 1.55
C TRP A 771 -15.86 12.64 2.24
N PRO A 772 -16.61 11.53 2.17
CA PRO A 772 -16.06 10.22 2.43
C PRO A 772 -15.16 9.79 1.26
N TRP A 773 -14.06 9.11 1.58
CA TRP A 773 -13.05 8.65 0.62
C TRP A 773 -12.64 7.18 0.80
N GLY A 774 -13.02 6.56 1.92
CA GLY A 774 -12.55 5.24 2.36
C GLY A 774 -11.77 5.35 3.68
N GLY A 775 -11.92 4.32 4.52
CA GLY A 775 -11.35 4.21 5.87
C GLY A 775 -12.27 4.70 6.99
N GLU A 776 -13.40 5.32 6.68
CA GLU A 776 -14.34 5.83 7.68
C GLU A 776 -15.01 4.69 8.47
N PRO A 777 -15.10 4.77 9.80
CA PRO A 777 -15.77 3.74 10.59
C PRO A 777 -17.29 3.83 10.40
N VAL A 778 -17.93 2.66 10.37
CA VAL A 778 -19.37 2.48 10.28
C VAL A 778 -19.91 2.07 11.64
N TYR A 779 -20.94 2.76 12.09
CA TYR A 779 -21.66 2.49 13.32
C TYR A 779 -23.08 1.99 13.02
N ARG A 780 -23.55 1.06 13.83
CA ARG A 780 -24.93 0.58 13.85
C ARG A 780 -25.43 0.68 15.28
N ASN A 781 -26.50 1.44 15.52
CA ASN A 781 -27.04 1.66 16.86
C ASN A 781 -25.97 2.10 17.87
N ASN A 782 -25.13 3.08 17.49
CA ASN A 782 -23.97 3.58 18.25
C ASN A 782 -22.80 2.61 18.46
N GLU A 783 -22.82 1.41 17.87
CA GLU A 783 -21.73 0.44 17.99
C GLU A 783 -20.92 0.35 16.71
N PHE A 784 -19.60 0.31 16.83
CA PHE A 784 -18.71 0.11 15.69
C PHE A 784 -18.94 -1.29 15.11
N VAL A 785 -19.30 -1.33 13.83
CA VAL A 785 -19.58 -2.58 13.11
C VAL A 785 -18.71 -2.75 11.87
N GLY A 786 -17.99 -1.73 11.41
CA GLY A 786 -17.39 -1.83 10.10
C GLY A 786 -16.59 -0.65 9.65
N THR A 787 -16.14 -0.69 8.41
CA THR A 787 -15.36 0.39 7.81
C THR A 787 -15.71 0.50 6.33
N VAL A 788 -15.90 1.72 5.87
CA VAL A 788 -16.02 2.06 4.45
C VAL A 788 -14.68 1.74 3.78
N THR A 789 -14.68 0.95 2.73
CA THR A 789 -13.48 0.58 1.96
C THR A 789 -13.25 1.54 0.81
N SER A 790 -14.31 1.96 0.14
CA SER A 790 -14.28 2.93 -0.95
C SER A 790 -15.50 3.83 -0.93
N ALA A 791 -15.30 5.10 -1.28
CA ALA A 791 -16.38 6.07 -1.41
C ALA A 791 -16.14 7.00 -2.60
N GLY A 792 -17.21 7.67 -3.02
CA GLY A 792 -17.23 8.62 -4.12
C GLY A 792 -18.61 9.24 -4.30
N PHE A 793 -18.84 9.78 -5.50
CA PHE A 793 -20.13 10.36 -5.86
C PHE A 793 -20.86 9.45 -6.85
N GLY A 794 -22.11 9.11 -6.53
CA GLY A 794 -23.02 8.43 -7.46
C GLY A 794 -23.67 9.48 -8.36
N PHE A 795 -23.28 9.54 -9.62
CA PHE A 795 -23.73 10.58 -10.54
C PHE A 795 -25.20 10.41 -10.92
N SER A 796 -25.69 9.17 -11.03
CA SER A 796 -27.12 8.92 -11.24
C SER A 796 -27.93 9.20 -9.98
N ALA A 797 -27.41 8.77 -8.82
CA ALA A 797 -28.08 8.97 -7.53
C ALA A 797 -28.05 10.43 -7.07
N ASN A 798 -27.13 11.24 -7.60
CA ASN A 798 -26.79 12.59 -7.14
C ASN A 798 -26.51 12.62 -5.62
N LYS A 799 -25.74 11.65 -5.14
CA LYS A 799 -25.43 11.44 -3.72
C LYS A 799 -23.99 10.98 -3.53
N LEU A 800 -23.44 11.24 -2.35
CA LEU A 800 -22.24 10.55 -1.90
C LEU A 800 -22.60 9.10 -1.57
N ILE A 801 -21.74 8.18 -2.01
CA ILE A 801 -21.95 6.74 -1.91
C ILE A 801 -20.67 6.02 -1.50
N GLY A 802 -20.79 4.81 -0.95
CA GLY A 802 -19.62 4.01 -0.63
C GLY A 802 -19.90 2.53 -0.45
N LEU A 803 -18.84 1.73 -0.51
CA LEU A 803 -18.83 0.32 -0.13
C LEU A 803 -18.12 0.18 1.20
N GLY A 804 -18.55 -0.76 2.04
CA GLY A 804 -17.89 -1.04 3.31
C GLY A 804 -18.28 -2.40 3.88
N PHE A 805 -17.38 -2.99 4.67
CA PHE A 805 -17.67 -4.26 5.35
C PHE A 805 -18.33 -4.04 6.70
N ILE A 806 -19.41 -4.77 6.95
CA ILE A 806 -20.10 -4.84 8.25
C ILE A 806 -19.80 -6.19 8.92
N ARG A 807 -19.56 -6.16 10.23
CA ARG A 807 -19.42 -7.28 11.17
C ARG A 807 -20.36 -7.06 12.35
N LYS A 808 -20.73 -8.13 13.04
CA LYS A 808 -21.33 -8.00 14.38
C LYS A 808 -20.27 -7.54 15.39
N PRO A 809 -20.65 -6.71 16.39
CA PRO A 809 -19.78 -6.33 17.51
C PRO A 809 -19.11 -7.54 18.16
N ALA A 810 -17.88 -7.38 18.65
CA ALA A 810 -17.10 -8.49 19.21
C ALA A 810 -17.74 -9.16 20.45
N LYS A 811 -18.62 -8.43 21.16
CA LYS A 811 -19.36 -8.89 22.33
C LYS A 811 -20.55 -9.81 21.99
N ASP A 812 -20.95 -9.88 20.72
CA ASP A 812 -22.04 -10.75 20.29
C ASP A 812 -21.53 -12.21 20.19
N GLY A 813 -22.27 -13.13 20.80
CA GLY A 813 -21.92 -14.56 20.81
C GLY A 813 -22.03 -15.23 19.44
N ASP A 814 -23.01 -14.82 18.62
CA ASP A 814 -23.11 -15.19 17.22
C ASP A 814 -22.45 -14.12 16.34
N LYS A 815 -21.44 -14.53 15.56
CA LYS A 815 -20.67 -13.65 14.68
C LYS A 815 -21.16 -13.64 13.24
N ILE A 816 -22.16 -14.46 12.89
CA ILE A 816 -22.67 -14.55 11.53
C ILE A 816 -23.50 -13.31 11.18
N VAL A 817 -23.17 -12.70 10.05
CA VAL A 817 -23.86 -11.53 9.51
C VAL A 817 -24.91 -12.01 8.51
N THR A 818 -26.18 -11.71 8.77
CA THR A 818 -27.31 -12.06 7.91
C THR A 818 -27.86 -10.84 7.18
N ASN A 819 -28.59 -11.07 6.08
CA ASN A 819 -29.29 -10.02 5.36
C ASN A 819 -30.29 -9.27 6.27
N ASP A 820 -31.01 -9.99 7.12
CA ASP A 820 -31.96 -9.39 8.08
C ASP A 820 -31.27 -8.52 9.13
N TYR A 821 -30.05 -8.88 9.55
CA TYR A 821 -29.25 -8.04 10.45
C TYR A 821 -28.89 -6.71 9.79
N ILE A 822 -28.47 -6.76 8.51
CA ILE A 822 -28.07 -5.60 7.72
C ILE A 822 -29.28 -4.69 7.44
N LEU A 823 -30.38 -5.26 6.95
CA LEU A 823 -31.56 -4.54 6.46
C LEU A 823 -32.66 -4.35 7.52
N SER A 824 -32.36 -4.63 8.79
CA SER A 824 -33.33 -4.47 9.88
C SER A 824 -33.89 -3.03 9.90
N LYS A 825 -35.22 -2.91 9.89
CA LYS A 825 -35.91 -1.60 9.92
C LYS A 825 -35.61 -0.77 11.18
N ASN A 826 -35.18 -1.42 12.25
CA ASN A 826 -34.83 -0.78 13.51
C ASN A 826 -33.34 -0.44 13.61
N ALA A 827 -32.53 -0.77 12.60
CA ALA A 827 -31.11 -0.45 12.59
C ALA A 827 -30.89 0.99 12.11
N VAL A 828 -30.17 1.77 12.91
CA VAL A 828 -29.70 3.10 12.55
C VAL A 828 -28.22 2.99 12.20
N TYR A 829 -27.88 3.34 10.96
CA TYR A 829 -26.48 3.39 10.52
C TYR A 829 -25.97 4.82 10.45
N GLU A 830 -24.74 4.99 10.91
CA GLU A 830 -23.99 6.24 10.83
C GLU A 830 -22.58 5.96 10.35
N VAL A 831 -21.99 6.90 9.62
CA VAL A 831 -20.57 6.85 9.21
C VAL A 831 -19.87 8.09 9.72
N ASP A 832 -18.76 7.89 10.42
CA ASP A 832 -17.95 8.98 10.97
C ASP A 832 -16.97 9.50 9.91
N ILE A 833 -17.25 10.69 9.40
CA ILE A 833 -16.40 11.40 8.46
C ILE A 833 -15.71 12.52 9.22
N ALA A 834 -14.43 12.32 9.53
CA ALA A 834 -13.58 13.31 10.21
C ALA A 834 -14.16 13.82 11.55
N GLY A 835 -14.71 12.93 12.38
CA GLY A 835 -15.28 13.24 13.69
C GLY A 835 -16.76 13.62 13.66
N HIS A 836 -17.40 13.62 12.48
CA HIS A 836 -18.81 13.95 12.29
C HIS A 836 -19.57 12.74 11.78
N ARG A 837 -20.64 12.35 12.49
CA ARG A 837 -21.46 11.19 12.12
C ARG A 837 -22.59 11.61 11.20
N PHE A 838 -22.60 11.05 10.00
CA PHE A 838 -23.66 11.22 9.02
C PHE A 838 -24.49 9.94 8.95
N SER A 839 -25.82 10.08 8.86
CA SER A 839 -26.71 8.93 8.69
C SER A 839 -26.41 8.23 7.36
N ALA A 840 -26.51 6.90 7.31
CA ALA A 840 -26.32 6.13 6.10
C ALA A 840 -27.45 5.12 5.90
N SER A 841 -27.80 4.84 4.64
CA SER A 841 -28.74 3.78 4.27
C SER A 841 -27.98 2.61 3.65
N PRO A 842 -28.07 1.39 4.24
CA PRO A 842 -27.38 0.21 3.72
C PRO A 842 -28.19 -0.47 2.60
N TYR A 843 -27.48 -1.07 1.65
CA TYR A 843 -28.02 -1.90 0.57
C TYR A 843 -27.12 -3.11 0.32
N LEU A 844 -27.72 -4.27 0.04
CA LEU A 844 -26.98 -5.50 -0.27
C LEU A 844 -26.44 -5.53 -1.71
N HIS A 845 -26.99 -4.69 -2.58
CA HIS A 845 -26.65 -4.55 -3.99
C HIS A 845 -26.75 -3.08 -4.39
N ALA A 846 -26.27 -2.74 -5.59
CA ALA A 846 -26.50 -1.41 -6.16
C ALA A 846 -28.02 -1.11 -6.18
N PRO A 847 -28.48 0.03 -5.64
CA PRO A 847 -29.87 0.45 -5.74
C PRO A 847 -30.32 0.55 -7.20
N ALA A 848 -31.61 0.31 -7.46
CA ALA A 848 -32.17 0.51 -8.79
C ALA A 848 -32.01 1.98 -9.20
N ILE A 849 -31.32 2.19 -10.33
CA ILE A 849 -31.16 3.53 -10.89
C ILE A 849 -32.46 3.90 -11.60
N PRO A 850 -33.05 5.08 -11.35
CA PRO A 850 -34.21 5.53 -12.10
C PRO A 850 -33.87 5.52 -13.59
N THR A 851 -34.61 4.74 -14.38
CA THR A 851 -34.44 4.75 -15.83
C THR A 851 -34.68 6.17 -16.31
N ILE A 852 -33.67 6.82 -16.89
CA ILE A 852 -33.90 8.06 -17.65
C ILE A 852 -34.85 7.64 -18.76
N ASN A 853 -36.10 8.13 -18.69
CA ASN A 853 -37.12 7.87 -19.69
C ASN A 853 -36.60 8.38 -21.03
N ASN A 854 -36.03 7.48 -21.84
CA ASN A 854 -35.84 7.70 -23.25
C ASN A 854 -37.22 7.63 -23.90
N GLU A 855 -38.00 8.70 -23.75
CA GLU A 855 -38.97 9.02 -24.78
C GLU A 855 -38.23 8.93 -26.12
N LYS A 856 -38.80 8.17 -27.05
CA LYS A 856 -38.31 7.97 -28.42
C LYS A 856 -38.25 9.31 -29.17
N LYS A 857 -37.37 10.24 -28.77
CA LYS A 857 -37.02 11.39 -29.58
C LYS A 857 -36.11 10.86 -30.68
N LYS A 858 -36.68 10.72 -31.88
CA LYS A 858 -35.92 10.53 -33.12
C LYS A 858 -34.75 11.52 -33.10
N TYR A 859 -33.53 10.99 -32.93
CA TYR A 859 -32.31 11.76 -33.01
C TYR A 859 -32.29 12.49 -34.36
N ARG A 860 -32.29 13.83 -34.30
CA ARG A 860 -31.97 14.69 -35.44
C ARG A 860 -30.59 15.31 -35.13
N PRO A 861 -29.56 15.03 -35.95
CA PRO A 861 -28.25 15.64 -35.76
C PRO A 861 -28.39 17.16 -35.72
N THR A 862 -27.90 17.80 -34.67
CA THR A 862 -27.75 19.26 -34.64
C THR A 862 -26.34 19.56 -35.12
N PRO A 863 -26.14 20.25 -36.27
CA PRO A 863 -24.81 20.60 -36.74
C PRO A 863 -24.17 21.59 -35.76
N ILE A 864 -23.17 21.15 -35.01
CA ILE A 864 -22.30 22.06 -34.25
C ILE A 864 -21.24 22.56 -35.22
N LYS A 865 -21.30 23.85 -35.58
CA LYS A 865 -20.22 24.51 -36.33
C LYS A 865 -19.02 24.69 -35.41
N TYR A 866 -17.99 23.86 -35.59
CA TYR A 866 -16.65 24.12 -35.07
C TYR A 866 -15.72 24.47 -36.24
N LYS A 867 -14.93 25.54 -36.08
CA LYS A 867 -13.95 25.98 -37.09
C LYS A 867 -12.89 24.91 -37.26
N SER A 868 -12.63 24.54 -38.50
CA SER A 868 -11.64 23.53 -38.88
C SER A 868 -10.22 24.05 -38.69
N ASP A 869 -9.47 23.50 -37.73
CA ASP A 869 -8.02 23.63 -37.71
C ASP A 869 -7.40 22.38 -38.33
N ILE A 870 -7.56 22.26 -39.65
CA ILE A 870 -6.73 21.38 -40.47
C ILE A 870 -6.01 22.27 -41.48
N SER A 871 -4.77 22.61 -41.16
CA SER A 871 -3.73 22.80 -42.16
C SER A 871 -2.56 21.92 -41.75
N VAL A 872 -2.22 21.03 -42.69
CA VAL A 872 -1.24 19.93 -42.70
C VAL A 872 0.01 20.16 -41.85
#